data_AF-A0A1U9KAQ1-F1
#
_entry.id   AF-A0A1U9KAQ1-F1
#
_cell.length_a   1.000
_cell.length_b   1.000
_cell.length_c   1.000
_cell.angle_alpha   90.00
_cell.angle_beta   90.00
_cell.angle_gamma   90.00
#
_symmetry.space_group_name_H-M   'P 1'
#
loop_
_entity.id
_entity.type
_entity.pdbx_description
1 polymer ?
#
loop_
_entity_poly.entity_id
_entity_poly.type
_entity_poly.pdbx_seq_one_letter_code
_entity_poly.pdbx_strand_id
1 'polypeptide(L)'
;MRVSLKLLVTTLLVISMITHPHLVNADEKGIHKKDIENLDNNKELLMEGDTDSKENSKSPSSEELEDKFNHKYYRKEEFEDEKNNENELVEQKNSDDLDQDISKSLEVKIEEQEIKPFRSTSNEPKTANEWLEYAASQPDSSSRLKAYIEGHKLYPNDSRFIEGINKSARSLLNWASEKHQEGDYETAIDRYNLILSAPALDSKIKRETEIKLKYAEEGKDIPTANSLYNRAQNKPYSSDRLSIFIEGYVLYPNDSRFIEGINKSARSLLNWASEKHQEGDYETAIDRYNLILSAPALDSKIKQEAEYNLNYAKQGKRTVELYYKYAISQQHSSDRLTLFIEGHSIYGGAKLIKEGINKSARSLLDWASEKHKEGDYETAIDRYNLILSAPALDSKIKQETESKHKSALHSLAHNQPYSSDRLSKFIEGYKLYPNDSRFIEGINKSARSLLNWASEKHQEGDYETAIDRYNLILSAPALDSKIKQETESKHKSALHSLAHNQPYSSDRLSKFIEGYKLYPNDSRFIEGINKSARSLLNWASEKHQEGDYETAIDRYNLILSAPALDSKIKRETEIKLKYAEEGKDIPTANSLYNRAQNKPYSSDRLSIFIEGYVLYPNDSRFIEGINKSARSLLNWASEKHQEGDYETAIDRYNLILSAPALDSKIKQETEIKLKYAERREKIPSAEKIYEEANNHPHSSERLRLFVEGYILYPEDKRFLKGIEESAQSLLNWAMEQHRQRKFETAIERYNRILNAPGVPESIRNQALKNLELAKKGEIPFSRTIITYTDYNISFEEALRIQMTRSPKTTTPRGYVHKDYIKNGRVNISSGHLNVRSSASMTGNIIGKLEKGQKVTILGQKGDWLDVSYSAPGLFHDASEAAVAEYLDPNNNDIFQHLVLTESVGVSAKQLNKVLAGRGILSGMGQAFIDGGRKYSVNEVYLISHAILETGNGTSQLAKGVEVGKNRDGHLVLVTSSNRSSLTNIRTTYNMFGVGAHDGNAVKAGATYAYEQGWFTPEDAIIGGSKFIAQRYIHNSYKQNTLYKMRWNPANPGYPQYATDIGWAVKQVPNIKNLYEQLTDPVMHFDIPRYK
;
A
#
# COMPACT_ATOMS: atom_id res chain seq x y z
N MET A 1 15.86 12.94 -36.93
CA MET A 1 16.27 14.35 -37.21
C MET A 1 15.56 15.24 -36.19
N ARG A 2 16.28 16.09 -35.44
CA ARG A 2 15.84 17.16 -34.47
C ARG A 2 14.52 16.93 -33.68
N VAL A 3 14.54 16.73 -32.34
CA VAL A 3 14.68 17.76 -31.26
C VAL A 3 13.40 18.62 -31.14
N SER A 4 12.71 18.81 -29.99
CA SER A 4 13.15 19.06 -28.59
C SER A 4 12.14 18.54 -27.53
N LEU A 5 12.55 18.02 -26.35
CA LEU A 5 12.56 18.65 -25.00
C LEU A 5 11.17 19.00 -24.37
N LYS A 6 10.79 18.47 -23.19
CA LYS A 6 11.12 18.88 -21.78
C LYS A 6 10.41 20.21 -21.35
N LEU A 7 9.84 20.41 -20.14
CA LEU A 7 9.88 19.67 -18.86
C LEU A 7 8.75 20.07 -17.85
N LEU A 8 8.46 19.21 -16.86
CA LEU A 8 7.99 19.46 -15.46
C LEU A 8 6.77 20.38 -15.15
N VAL A 9 5.77 19.83 -14.42
CA VAL A 9 5.45 20.14 -12.99
C VAL A 9 4.32 19.21 -12.47
N THR A 10 4.40 18.77 -11.20
CA THR A 10 3.41 17.93 -10.48
C THR A 10 2.53 18.82 -9.54
N THR A 11 1.39 18.41 -8.94
CA THR A 11 1.01 17.12 -8.31
C THR A 11 -0.50 17.09 -7.92
N LEU A 12 -1.02 15.90 -7.56
CA LEU A 12 -2.16 15.59 -6.63
C LEU A 12 -3.63 15.44 -7.12
N LEU A 13 -4.31 14.45 -6.48
CA LEU A 13 -5.77 14.24 -6.27
C LEU A 13 -6.70 13.56 -7.34
N VAL A 14 -6.40 12.28 -7.66
CA VAL A 14 -7.16 11.08 -7.21
C VAL A 14 -8.69 10.91 -7.53
N ILE A 15 -8.99 9.88 -8.36
CA ILE A 15 -10.21 9.00 -8.45
C ILE A 15 -11.55 9.59 -8.98
N SER A 16 -12.04 9.09 -10.14
CA SER A 16 -13.06 8.00 -10.22
C SER A 16 -13.53 7.59 -11.65
N MET A 17 -13.82 6.28 -11.84
CA MET A 17 -14.74 5.65 -12.83
C MET A 17 -14.42 5.61 -14.36
N ILE A 18 -15.25 4.82 -15.09
CA ILE A 18 -15.22 4.33 -16.50
C ILE A 18 -14.39 3.02 -16.66
N THR A 19 -14.93 1.79 -16.70
CA THR A 19 -15.94 1.07 -17.52
C THR A 19 -15.48 0.58 -18.91
N HIS A 20 -15.44 -0.76 -19.06
CA HIS A 20 -15.48 -1.63 -20.26
C HIS A 20 -14.94 -1.13 -21.63
N PRO A 21 -13.93 -1.83 -22.22
CA PRO A 21 -13.63 -1.77 -23.64
C PRO A 21 -14.43 -2.79 -24.47
N HIS A 22 -14.65 -2.47 -25.75
CA HIS A 22 -15.13 -3.37 -26.81
C HIS A 22 -13.98 -3.69 -27.80
N LEU A 23 -14.30 -4.24 -28.99
CA LEU A 23 -13.42 -4.60 -30.13
C LEU A 23 -12.77 -6.01 -30.00
N VAL A 24 -12.61 -6.81 -31.07
CA VAL A 24 -12.97 -6.62 -32.49
C VAL A 24 -13.48 -7.94 -33.13
N ASN A 25 -13.96 -7.88 -34.38
CA ASN A 25 -14.68 -8.96 -35.08
C ASN A 25 -13.99 -9.34 -36.42
N ALA A 26 -14.11 -10.62 -36.84
CA ALA A 26 -13.83 -11.23 -38.18
C ALA A 26 -13.38 -12.71 -38.02
N ASP A 27 -13.55 -13.67 -38.95
CA ASP A 27 -14.54 -14.00 -40.00
C ASP A 27 -14.16 -15.41 -40.58
N GLU A 28 -14.90 -16.15 -41.43
CA GLU A 28 -16.13 -15.93 -42.19
C GLU A 28 -16.91 -17.27 -42.46
N LYS A 29 -18.05 -17.17 -43.17
CA LYS A 29 -18.84 -18.19 -43.96
C LYS A 29 -18.45 -19.69 -43.99
N GLY A 30 -19.47 -20.57 -43.85
CA GLY A 30 -19.45 -21.95 -44.37
C GLY A 30 -20.79 -22.71 -44.22
N ILE A 31 -21.37 -23.25 -45.30
CA ILE A 31 -22.73 -23.86 -45.33
C ILE A 31 -22.65 -25.34 -45.78
N HIS A 32 -23.23 -26.30 -45.03
CA HIS A 32 -24.25 -27.29 -45.51
C HIS A 32 -24.51 -28.50 -44.58
N LYS A 33 -25.75 -29.00 -44.63
CA LYS A 33 -26.22 -30.31 -44.09
C LYS A 33 -25.59 -31.50 -44.85
N LYS A 34 -25.38 -32.65 -44.17
CA LYS A 34 -26.24 -33.85 -44.29
C LYS A 34 -25.77 -35.08 -43.49
N ASP A 35 -26.74 -35.70 -42.80
CA ASP A 35 -27.16 -37.12 -42.82
C ASP A 35 -26.21 -38.32 -42.57
N ILE A 36 -26.76 -39.27 -41.80
CA ILE A 36 -26.66 -40.76 -41.93
C ILE A 36 -25.43 -41.48 -41.30
N GLU A 37 -25.69 -41.96 -40.07
CA GLU A 37 -25.70 -43.39 -39.67
C GLU A 37 -24.45 -44.31 -39.75
N ASN A 38 -24.24 -45.01 -38.61
CA ASN A 38 -24.05 -46.47 -38.50
C ASN A 38 -22.75 -47.13 -39.04
N LEU A 39 -22.26 -48.25 -38.47
CA LEU A 39 -22.59 -48.93 -37.20
C LEU A 39 -21.40 -49.83 -36.76
N ASP A 40 -21.14 -49.83 -35.45
CA ASP A 40 -20.95 -51.05 -34.64
C ASP A 40 -19.67 -51.91 -34.74
N ASN A 41 -19.60 -52.84 -33.76
CA ASN A 41 -18.93 -54.15 -33.79
C ASN A 41 -17.38 -54.24 -33.61
N ASN A 42 -16.86 -55.13 -32.76
CA ASN A 42 -17.48 -55.92 -31.66
C ASN A 42 -16.39 -56.60 -30.79
N LYS A 43 -16.82 -57.30 -29.72
CA LYS A 43 -16.19 -58.49 -29.10
C LYS A 43 -14.89 -58.26 -28.30
N GLU A 44 -14.58 -59.01 -27.23
CA GLU A 44 -15.35 -60.04 -26.50
C GLU A 44 -14.82 -60.21 -25.05
N LEU A 45 -15.73 -60.42 -24.08
CA LEU A 45 -15.78 -61.54 -23.09
C LEU A 45 -14.58 -61.78 -22.12
N LEU A 46 -14.73 -62.35 -20.90
CA LEU A 46 -15.73 -63.25 -20.28
C LEU A 46 -15.90 -62.97 -18.75
N MET A 47 -17.10 -63.26 -18.23
CA MET A 47 -17.51 -63.74 -16.87
C MET A 47 -16.93 -63.09 -15.58
N GLU A 48 -17.72 -62.76 -14.54
CA GLU A 48 -18.76 -63.53 -13.78
C GLU A 48 -18.17 -64.73 -12.98
N GLY A 49 -18.53 -64.96 -11.71
CA GLY A 49 -19.43 -64.25 -10.79
C GLY A 49 -19.27 -64.81 -9.35
N ASP A 50 -20.23 -64.74 -8.43
CA ASP A 50 -21.59 -64.17 -8.52
C ASP A 50 -22.22 -63.95 -7.11
N THR A 51 -23.29 -63.14 -7.03
CA THR A 51 -24.41 -63.05 -6.02
C THR A 51 -24.11 -63.06 -4.49
N ASP A 52 -24.93 -62.52 -3.57
CA ASP A 52 -26.26 -61.85 -3.55
C ASP A 52 -26.26 -60.88 -2.31
N SER A 53 -27.14 -59.89 -2.04
CA SER A 53 -28.45 -59.53 -2.61
C SER A 53 -28.88 -58.07 -2.27
N LYS A 54 -29.59 -57.41 -3.20
CA LYS A 54 -30.84 -56.59 -3.05
C LYS A 54 -30.88 -55.34 -2.11
N GLU A 55 -31.71 -54.30 -2.32
CA GLU A 55 -32.83 -54.07 -3.28
C GLU A 55 -33.15 -52.57 -3.54
N ASN A 56 -33.89 -52.29 -4.64
CA ASN A 56 -34.75 -51.12 -4.94
C ASN A 56 -34.18 -49.71 -5.25
N SER A 57 -34.95 -48.82 -5.94
CA SER A 57 -35.37 -48.85 -7.37
C SER A 57 -36.13 -47.56 -7.80
N LYS A 58 -36.24 -47.36 -9.13
CA LYS A 58 -37.21 -46.52 -9.91
C LYS A 58 -37.00 -45.01 -10.13
N SER A 59 -37.27 -44.62 -11.39
CA SER A 59 -37.49 -43.26 -11.93
C SER A 59 -38.93 -42.76 -11.69
N PRO A 60 -39.30 -41.52 -12.10
CA PRO A 60 -39.92 -41.36 -13.44
C PRO A 60 -39.59 -40.03 -14.16
N SER A 61 -40.17 -39.86 -15.36
CA SER A 61 -40.10 -38.66 -16.22
C SER A 61 -41.43 -38.42 -16.97
N SER A 62 -41.86 -37.17 -17.08
CA SER A 62 -42.87 -36.60 -18.01
C SER A 62 -42.77 -35.05 -17.89
N GLU A 63 -42.95 -34.20 -18.90
CA GLU A 63 -44.15 -33.96 -19.75
C GLU A 63 -45.36 -33.59 -18.87
N GLU A 64 -46.14 -32.51 -19.11
CA GLU A 64 -46.28 -31.50 -20.19
C GLU A 64 -46.90 -30.19 -19.57
N LEU A 65 -47.29 -29.05 -20.19
CA LEU A 65 -47.50 -28.52 -21.57
C LEU A 65 -47.60 -26.95 -21.51
N GLU A 66 -47.41 -26.22 -22.64
CA GLU A 66 -48.06 -24.93 -23.09
C GLU A 66 -48.29 -23.68 -22.15
N ASP A 67 -48.41 -22.41 -22.60
CA ASP A 67 -48.10 -21.70 -23.86
C ASP A 67 -48.12 -20.14 -23.71
N LYS A 68 -47.69 -19.44 -24.78
CA LYS A 68 -48.18 -18.14 -25.31
C LYS A 68 -47.82 -16.79 -24.65
N PHE A 69 -47.67 -15.82 -25.58
CA PHE A 69 -47.62 -14.35 -25.46
C PHE A 69 -46.47 -13.66 -24.69
N ASN A 70 -45.44 -13.25 -25.45
CA ASN A 70 -44.57 -12.12 -25.11
C ASN A 70 -44.34 -11.20 -26.33
N HIS A 71 -44.96 -10.02 -26.32
CA HIS A 71 -44.83 -8.91 -27.29
C HIS A 71 -45.50 -7.67 -26.66
N LYS A 72 -45.04 -6.41 -26.82
CA LYS A 72 -43.95 -5.83 -27.65
C LYS A 72 -43.55 -4.45 -27.07
N TYR A 73 -42.69 -3.71 -27.79
CA TYR A 73 -42.30 -2.28 -27.66
C TYR A 73 -41.01 -1.98 -26.88
N TYR A 74 -40.14 -1.04 -27.29
CA TYR A 74 -39.95 -0.28 -28.57
C TYR A 74 -38.46 -0.42 -28.97
N ARG A 75 -38.10 -0.69 -30.23
CA ARG A 75 -37.76 0.28 -31.31
C ARG A 75 -36.91 1.47 -30.88
N LYS A 76 -35.83 1.73 -31.62
CA LYS A 76 -34.92 2.88 -31.55
C LYS A 76 -34.57 3.33 -32.99
N GLU A 77 -33.96 4.51 -33.13
CA GLU A 77 -33.18 4.97 -34.31
C GLU A 77 -33.98 5.26 -35.62
N GLU A 78 -33.68 6.33 -36.39
CA GLU A 78 -32.80 7.50 -36.15
C GLU A 78 -33.04 8.67 -37.16
N PHE A 79 -32.20 9.70 -37.06
CA PHE A 79 -31.88 10.78 -38.02
C PHE A 79 -32.58 12.16 -37.98
N GLU A 80 -31.77 13.14 -38.38
CA GLU A 80 -31.85 14.60 -38.30
C GLU A 80 -32.51 15.17 -39.61
N ASP A 81 -32.87 16.45 -39.80
CA ASP A 81 -31.97 17.61 -39.73
C ASP A 81 -32.68 19.00 -39.80
N GLU A 82 -31.91 20.04 -39.45
CA GLU A 82 -32.06 21.49 -39.75
C GLU A 82 -33.35 22.27 -39.36
N LYS A 83 -33.36 23.59 -39.69
CA LYS A 83 -34.22 24.66 -39.10
C LYS A 83 -34.95 25.47 -40.19
N ASN A 84 -36.14 26.01 -39.88
CA ASN A 84 -36.40 27.48 -39.78
C ASN A 84 -37.91 27.85 -39.75
N ASN A 85 -38.16 29.04 -39.19
CA ASN A 85 -39.27 30.00 -39.37
C ASN A 85 -40.76 29.60 -39.57
N GLU A 86 -41.57 30.15 -38.65
CA GLU A 86 -42.71 31.07 -38.87
C GLU A 86 -44.04 30.64 -39.56
N ASN A 87 -45.11 31.00 -38.85
CA ASN A 87 -46.39 31.58 -39.32
C ASN A 87 -47.52 30.72 -39.95
N GLU A 88 -48.69 30.93 -39.36
CA GLU A 88 -50.02 31.18 -39.97
C GLU A 88 -50.69 30.17 -40.92
N LEU A 89 -51.76 29.57 -40.37
CA LEU A 89 -53.16 29.66 -40.85
C LEU A 89 -53.65 28.91 -42.11
N VAL A 90 -54.93 28.48 -41.98
CA VAL A 90 -55.97 28.34 -43.01
C VAL A 90 -55.94 27.09 -43.92
N GLU A 91 -57.10 26.41 -43.91
CA GLU A 91 -57.86 25.76 -45.01
C GLU A 91 -57.10 25.28 -46.28
N GLN A 92 -57.37 24.13 -46.92
CA GLN A 92 -58.62 23.41 -47.25
C GLN A 92 -58.15 22.03 -47.85
N LYS A 93 -58.90 21.07 -48.44
CA LYS A 93 -60.19 21.04 -49.14
C LYS A 93 -60.66 19.56 -49.33
N ASN A 94 -61.96 19.37 -49.61
CA ASN A 94 -62.69 18.44 -50.51
C ASN A 94 -61.96 17.21 -51.13
N SER A 95 -62.62 16.09 -51.45
CA SER A 95 -63.90 15.95 -52.21
C SER A 95 -64.75 14.72 -51.79
N ASP A 96 -66.09 14.75 -51.81
CA ASP A 96 -67.03 14.60 -52.96
C ASP A 96 -66.89 13.21 -53.66
N ASP A 97 -67.94 12.41 -53.95
CA ASP A 97 -69.41 12.55 -53.75
C ASP A 97 -70.04 11.14 -53.44
N LEU A 98 -71.26 10.62 -53.76
CA LEU A 98 -72.38 10.96 -54.66
C LEU A 98 -73.70 10.23 -54.24
N ASP A 99 -74.86 10.90 -54.42
CA ASP A 99 -76.24 10.42 -54.75
C ASP A 99 -77.12 9.41 -53.93
N GLN A 100 -78.37 9.88 -53.69
CA GLN A 100 -79.72 9.21 -53.84
C GLN A 100 -80.13 8.00 -52.95
N ASP A 101 -81.41 7.77 -52.58
CA ASP A 101 -82.72 8.51 -52.61
C ASP A 101 -83.55 7.98 -51.37
N ILE A 102 -84.72 8.45 -50.88
CA ILE A 102 -86.04 8.84 -51.46
C ILE A 102 -86.71 9.91 -50.57
N SER A 103 -87.45 10.85 -51.17
CA SER A 103 -88.29 11.84 -50.47
C SER A 103 -89.76 11.40 -50.25
N LYS A 104 -90.28 11.62 -49.03
CA LYS A 104 -91.72 11.81 -48.68
C LYS A 104 -91.85 12.03 -47.16
N SER A 105 -92.75 12.87 -46.63
CA SER A 105 -93.51 13.99 -47.21
C SER A 105 -94.30 14.67 -46.08
N LEU A 106 -94.29 16.01 -46.02
CA LEU A 106 -95.40 16.83 -45.49
C LEU A 106 -95.12 18.32 -45.74
N GLU A 107 -95.48 18.81 -46.93
CA GLU A 107 -95.69 20.25 -47.13
C GLU A 107 -96.99 20.64 -46.40
N VAL A 108 -96.89 21.44 -45.34
CA VAL A 108 -98.03 22.19 -44.82
C VAL A 108 -97.95 23.60 -45.39
N LYS A 109 -99.06 24.06 -45.97
CA LYS A 109 -99.13 25.32 -46.71
C LYS A 109 -98.82 26.51 -45.80
N ILE A 110 -97.87 27.34 -46.21
CA ILE A 110 -97.84 28.74 -45.80
C ILE A 110 -98.98 29.43 -46.57
N GLU A 111 -100.12 29.66 -45.91
CA GLU A 111 -101.13 30.58 -46.45
C GLU A 111 -100.65 32.02 -46.22
N GLU A 112 -100.40 32.74 -47.33
CA GLU A 112 -100.13 34.17 -47.33
C GLU A 112 -101.40 34.94 -46.90
N GLN A 113 -101.55 35.23 -45.61
CA GLN A 113 -102.48 36.26 -45.16
C GLN A 113 -101.81 37.63 -45.20
N GLU A 114 -102.44 38.57 -45.93
CA GLU A 114 -101.96 39.94 -46.12
C GLU A 114 -101.63 40.63 -44.80
N ILE A 115 -100.33 40.81 -44.49
CA ILE A 115 -99.92 41.85 -43.54
C ILE A 115 -100.10 43.19 -44.26
N LYS A 116 -101.31 43.74 -44.19
CA LYS A 116 -101.60 45.11 -44.63
C LYS A 116 -100.65 46.03 -43.85
N PRO A 117 -99.83 46.84 -44.54
CA PRO A 117 -98.87 47.68 -43.86
C PRO A 117 -99.61 48.66 -42.95
N PHE A 118 -99.17 48.76 -41.70
CA PHE A 118 -99.64 49.78 -40.78
C PHE A 118 -99.35 51.14 -41.41
N ARG A 119 -100.37 51.80 -41.96
CA ARG A 119 -100.26 53.15 -42.51
C ARG A 119 -99.91 54.09 -41.38
N SER A 120 -98.64 54.51 -41.30
CA SER A 120 -98.31 55.69 -40.52
C SER A 120 -99.01 56.90 -41.16
N THR A 121 -99.61 57.72 -40.31
CA THR A 121 -99.92 59.13 -40.62
C THR A 121 -99.04 60.03 -39.74
N SER A 122 -97.78 59.62 -39.58
CA SER A 122 -96.68 60.33 -38.94
C SER A 122 -95.36 59.66 -39.35
N ASN A 123 -94.46 60.41 -40.00
CA ASN A 123 -93.16 59.91 -40.45
C ASN A 123 -92.10 60.16 -39.37
N GLU A 124 -91.88 59.21 -38.46
CA GLU A 124 -90.69 59.17 -37.62
C GLU A 124 -90.38 57.71 -37.22
N PRO A 125 -89.10 57.29 -37.15
CA PRO A 125 -88.74 55.95 -36.71
C PRO A 125 -88.92 55.85 -35.19
N LYS A 126 -89.89 55.03 -34.76
CA LYS A 126 -90.19 54.79 -33.33
C LYS A 126 -88.93 54.58 -32.51
N THR A 127 -88.73 55.44 -31.50
CA THR A 127 -87.68 55.28 -30.50
C THR A 127 -87.84 53.97 -29.73
N ALA A 128 -86.79 53.55 -29.02
CA ALA A 128 -86.85 52.35 -28.17
C ALA A 128 -88.02 52.40 -27.16
N ASN A 129 -88.38 53.58 -26.64
CA ASN A 129 -89.52 53.72 -25.73
C ASN A 129 -90.87 53.47 -26.43
N GLU A 130 -91.09 54.07 -27.60
CA GLU A 130 -92.32 53.86 -28.39
C GLU A 130 -92.45 52.43 -28.93
N TRP A 131 -91.32 51.75 -29.15
CA TRP A 131 -91.33 50.31 -29.47
C TRP A 131 -91.61 49.45 -28.24
N LEU A 132 -91.10 49.81 -27.05
CA LEU A 132 -91.44 49.12 -25.78
C LEU A 132 -92.92 49.29 -25.42
N GLU A 133 -93.51 50.47 -25.60
CA GLU A 133 -94.95 50.71 -25.43
C GLU A 133 -95.77 49.90 -26.44
N TYR A 134 -95.38 49.93 -27.73
CA TYR A 134 -96.02 49.13 -28.78
C TYR A 134 -95.92 47.62 -28.51
N ALA A 135 -94.77 47.13 -28.02
CA ALA A 135 -94.59 45.72 -27.69
C ALA A 135 -95.36 45.33 -26.42
N ALA A 136 -95.51 46.23 -25.45
CA ALA A 136 -96.38 46.03 -24.29
C ALA A 136 -97.87 46.02 -24.67
N SER A 137 -98.27 46.85 -25.64
CA SER A 137 -99.68 47.02 -26.04
C SER A 137 -100.24 45.94 -26.97
N GLN A 138 -99.45 44.92 -27.36
CA GLN A 138 -99.97 43.83 -28.18
C GLN A 138 -100.98 42.97 -27.38
N PRO A 139 -102.08 42.51 -27.99
CA PRO A 139 -103.20 41.91 -27.26
C PRO A 139 -102.85 40.58 -26.59
N ASP A 140 -102.20 39.66 -27.31
CA ASP A 140 -101.83 38.34 -26.81
C ASP A 140 -100.31 38.20 -26.56
N SER A 141 -99.93 37.15 -25.82
CA SER A 141 -98.54 36.89 -25.45
C SER A 141 -97.63 36.47 -26.61
N SER A 142 -98.18 35.91 -27.70
CA SER A 142 -97.43 35.58 -28.92
C SER A 142 -97.08 36.85 -29.70
N SER A 143 -98.04 37.76 -29.87
CA SER A 143 -97.81 39.06 -30.51
C SER A 143 -96.90 39.95 -29.66
N ARG A 144 -97.06 39.98 -28.32
CA ARG A 144 -96.11 40.65 -27.42
C ARG A 144 -94.70 40.10 -27.60
N LEU A 145 -94.52 38.77 -27.53
CA LEU A 145 -93.21 38.15 -27.68
C LEU A 145 -92.58 38.48 -29.04
N LYS A 146 -93.30 38.34 -30.16
CA LYS A 146 -92.81 38.73 -31.48
C LYS A 146 -92.40 40.20 -31.55
N ALA A 147 -93.20 41.12 -30.99
CA ALA A 147 -92.89 42.55 -30.98
C ALA A 147 -91.67 42.90 -30.11
N TYR A 148 -91.46 42.22 -28.97
CA TYR A 148 -90.26 42.38 -28.15
C TYR A 148 -89.01 41.76 -28.80
N ILE A 149 -89.13 40.62 -29.51
CA ILE A 149 -88.04 40.03 -30.29
C ILE A 149 -87.61 40.98 -31.41
N GLU A 150 -88.55 41.55 -32.17
CA GLU A 150 -88.22 42.51 -33.23
C GLU A 150 -87.64 43.80 -32.66
N GLY A 151 -88.17 44.29 -31.53
CA GLY A 151 -87.60 45.41 -30.79
C GLY A 151 -86.17 45.16 -30.32
N HIS A 152 -85.86 43.93 -29.88
CA HIS A 152 -84.50 43.54 -29.51
C HIS A 152 -83.55 43.46 -30.72
N LYS A 153 -84.01 43.07 -31.92
CA LYS A 153 -83.18 43.14 -33.14
C LYS A 153 -82.81 44.59 -33.49
N LEU A 154 -83.75 45.52 -33.33
CA LEU A 154 -83.54 46.95 -33.58
C LEU A 154 -82.71 47.63 -32.47
N TYR A 155 -82.84 47.16 -31.23
CA TYR A 155 -82.21 47.74 -30.04
C TYR A 155 -81.55 46.66 -29.16
N PRO A 156 -80.49 45.96 -29.65
CA PRO A 156 -79.94 44.77 -28.99
C PRO A 156 -79.28 45.03 -27.63
N ASN A 157 -78.83 46.27 -27.38
CA ASN A 157 -78.15 46.65 -26.15
C ASN A 157 -79.11 47.15 -25.04
N ASP A 158 -80.41 47.29 -25.31
CA ASP A 158 -81.39 47.73 -24.31
C ASP A 158 -82.02 46.53 -23.59
N SER A 159 -81.62 46.33 -22.33
CA SER A 159 -82.04 45.20 -21.49
C SER A 159 -83.54 45.15 -21.22
N ARG A 160 -84.28 46.24 -21.44
CA ARG A 160 -85.75 46.27 -21.30
C ARG A 160 -86.44 45.39 -22.34
N PHE A 161 -85.84 45.19 -23.52
CA PHE A 161 -86.33 44.20 -24.49
C PHE A 161 -86.06 42.77 -24.02
N ILE A 162 -84.91 42.49 -23.39
CA ILE A 162 -84.62 41.17 -22.81
C ILE A 162 -85.61 40.86 -21.68
N GLU A 163 -85.93 41.84 -20.82
CA GLU A 163 -86.95 41.70 -19.79
C GLU A 163 -88.36 41.49 -20.41
N GLY A 164 -88.70 42.25 -21.46
CA GLY A 164 -89.97 42.14 -22.20
C GLY A 164 -90.14 40.81 -22.92
N ILE A 165 -89.10 40.30 -23.56
CA ILE A 165 -89.01 38.94 -24.14
C ILE A 165 -89.32 37.92 -23.03
N ASN A 166 -88.61 37.97 -21.91
CA ASN A 166 -88.72 36.95 -20.87
C ASN A 166 -90.06 36.98 -20.11
N LYS A 167 -90.63 38.18 -19.87
CA LYS A 167 -92.01 38.31 -19.35
C LYS A 167 -93.03 37.75 -20.34
N SER A 168 -92.92 38.08 -21.62
CA SER A 168 -93.86 37.64 -22.67
C SER A 168 -93.75 36.14 -22.94
N ALA A 169 -92.53 35.60 -22.98
CA ALA A 169 -92.25 34.17 -23.07
C ALA A 169 -92.80 33.41 -21.87
N ARG A 170 -92.68 33.93 -20.64
CA ARG A 170 -93.32 33.33 -19.45
C ARG A 170 -94.85 33.35 -19.56
N SER A 171 -95.47 34.46 -19.98
CA SER A 171 -96.92 34.50 -20.23
C SER A 171 -97.37 33.53 -21.32
N LEU A 172 -96.58 33.38 -22.39
CA LEU A 172 -96.87 32.45 -23.49
C LEU A 172 -96.67 30.99 -23.07
N LEU A 173 -95.63 30.70 -22.27
CA LEU A 173 -95.34 29.37 -21.73
C LEU A 173 -96.49 28.88 -20.84
N ASN A 174 -97.03 29.76 -19.99
CA ASN A 174 -98.19 29.43 -19.16
C ASN A 174 -99.42 29.10 -20.05
N TRP A 175 -99.77 29.96 -20.99
CA TRP A 175 -100.90 29.74 -21.92
C TRP A 175 -100.74 28.48 -22.79
N ALA A 176 -99.53 28.24 -23.31
CA ALA A 176 -99.24 27.02 -24.05
C ALA A 176 -99.29 25.76 -23.16
N SER A 177 -98.98 25.89 -21.86
CA SER A 177 -99.17 24.80 -20.88
C SER A 177 -100.65 24.52 -20.60
N GLU A 178 -101.51 25.53 -20.66
CA GLU A 178 -102.97 25.37 -20.55
C GLU A 178 -103.50 24.61 -21.77
N LYS A 179 -103.13 25.01 -23.00
CA LYS A 179 -103.55 24.30 -24.23
C LYS A 179 -103.01 22.88 -24.34
N HIS A 180 -101.79 22.65 -23.89
CA HIS A 180 -101.26 21.30 -23.74
C HIS A 180 -102.12 20.42 -22.79
N GLN A 181 -102.54 20.96 -21.63
CA GLN A 181 -103.42 20.24 -20.69
C GLN A 181 -104.87 20.09 -21.18
N GLU A 182 -105.29 20.88 -22.18
CA GLU A 182 -106.57 20.69 -22.89
C GLU A 182 -106.49 19.62 -24.00
N GLY A 183 -105.31 19.06 -24.26
CA GLY A 183 -105.06 18.10 -25.34
C GLY A 183 -104.78 18.74 -26.71
N ASP A 184 -104.68 20.07 -26.78
CA ASP A 184 -104.33 20.83 -27.98
C ASP A 184 -102.80 20.89 -28.14
N TYR A 185 -102.23 19.72 -28.45
CA TYR A 185 -100.80 19.51 -28.61
C TYR A 185 -100.20 20.33 -29.75
N GLU A 186 -100.91 20.45 -30.88
CA GLU A 186 -100.44 21.17 -32.07
C GLU A 186 -100.24 22.66 -31.76
N THR A 187 -101.25 23.34 -31.19
CA THR A 187 -101.13 24.75 -30.79
C THR A 187 -100.08 24.95 -29.68
N ALA A 188 -99.92 23.97 -28.78
CA ALA A 188 -98.90 24.03 -27.73
C ALA A 188 -97.47 23.96 -28.31
N ILE A 189 -97.18 22.98 -29.18
CA ILE A 189 -95.91 22.83 -29.91
C ILE A 189 -95.57 24.13 -30.65
N ASP A 190 -96.54 24.68 -31.37
CA ASP A 190 -96.39 25.88 -32.18
C ASP A 190 -96.00 27.12 -31.35
N ARG A 191 -96.50 27.23 -30.11
CA ARG A 191 -96.11 28.30 -29.16
C ARG A 191 -94.84 27.99 -28.37
N TYR A 192 -94.54 26.73 -28.05
CA TYR A 192 -93.25 26.36 -27.46
C TYR A 192 -92.09 26.65 -28.43
N ASN A 193 -92.24 26.31 -29.72
CA ASN A 193 -91.26 26.65 -30.75
C ASN A 193 -91.08 28.16 -30.92
N LEU A 194 -92.16 28.95 -30.87
CA LEU A 194 -92.06 30.41 -30.84
C LEU A 194 -91.28 30.93 -29.62
N ILE A 195 -91.47 30.33 -28.44
CA ILE A 195 -90.69 30.68 -27.23
C ILE A 195 -89.22 30.33 -27.41
N LEU A 196 -88.89 29.12 -27.88
CA LEU A 196 -87.51 28.66 -28.07
C LEU A 196 -86.76 29.44 -29.16
N SER A 197 -87.47 30.05 -30.11
CA SER A 197 -86.90 30.96 -31.11
C SER A 197 -86.43 32.31 -30.54
N ALA A 198 -86.78 32.64 -29.29
CA ALA A 198 -86.51 33.95 -28.71
C ALA A 198 -85.02 34.16 -28.35
N PRO A 199 -84.34 35.20 -28.89
CA PRO A 199 -83.01 35.59 -28.42
C PRO A 199 -83.04 36.02 -26.95
N ALA A 200 -81.92 35.80 -26.24
CA ALA A 200 -81.75 36.13 -24.82
C ALA A 200 -82.82 35.54 -23.86
N LEU A 201 -83.41 34.39 -24.22
CA LEU A 201 -84.35 33.65 -23.37
C LEU A 201 -83.67 33.12 -22.08
N ASP A 202 -84.32 33.32 -20.94
CA ASP A 202 -83.89 32.83 -19.64
C ASP A 202 -83.79 31.30 -19.63
N SER A 203 -82.69 30.80 -19.06
CA SER A 203 -82.36 29.38 -19.04
C SER A 203 -83.39 28.48 -18.34
N LYS A 204 -84.21 29.00 -17.42
CA LYS A 204 -85.29 28.25 -16.77
C LYS A 204 -86.52 28.21 -17.66
N ILE A 205 -86.92 29.35 -18.23
CA ILE A 205 -88.02 29.41 -19.21
C ILE A 205 -87.71 28.49 -20.39
N LYS A 206 -86.46 28.51 -20.90
CA LYS A 206 -85.99 27.62 -21.96
C LYS A 206 -86.16 26.14 -21.60
N ARG A 207 -85.55 25.67 -20.50
CA ARG A 207 -85.61 24.25 -20.08
C ARG A 207 -87.02 23.76 -19.78
N GLU A 208 -87.85 24.59 -19.16
CA GLU A 208 -89.25 24.28 -18.90
C GLU A 208 -90.06 24.17 -20.21
N THR A 209 -89.76 25.02 -21.19
CA THR A 209 -90.34 24.94 -22.54
C THR A 209 -89.86 23.69 -23.28
N GLU A 210 -88.58 23.35 -23.24
CA GLU A 210 -88.00 22.15 -23.88
C GLU A 210 -88.64 20.86 -23.36
N ILE A 211 -88.83 20.73 -22.04
CA ILE A 211 -89.50 19.55 -21.44
C ILE A 211 -90.98 19.50 -21.86
N LYS A 212 -91.70 20.64 -21.82
CA LYS A 212 -93.11 20.70 -22.20
C LYS A 212 -93.33 20.48 -23.70
N LEU A 213 -92.43 20.95 -24.55
CA LEU A 213 -92.42 20.65 -25.99
C LEU A 213 -92.31 19.16 -26.23
N LYS A 214 -91.31 18.50 -25.62
CA LYS A 214 -91.12 17.05 -25.75
C LYS A 214 -92.36 16.24 -25.32
N TYR A 215 -93.04 16.65 -24.24
CA TYR A 215 -94.28 15.99 -23.83
C TYR A 215 -95.40 16.14 -24.87
N ALA A 216 -95.51 17.30 -25.52
CA ALA A 216 -96.50 17.52 -26.57
C ALA A 216 -96.16 16.78 -27.87
N GLU A 217 -94.88 16.75 -28.27
CA GLU A 217 -94.39 15.96 -29.42
C GLU A 217 -94.60 14.45 -29.20
N GLU A 218 -94.49 13.97 -27.96
CA GLU A 218 -94.83 12.60 -27.58
C GLU A 218 -96.34 12.34 -27.39
N GLY A 219 -97.20 13.37 -27.56
CA GLY A 219 -98.66 13.29 -27.44
C GLY A 219 -99.16 12.96 -26.02
N LYS A 220 -98.56 13.57 -24.98
CA LYS A 220 -98.78 13.24 -23.56
C LYS A 220 -98.90 14.48 -22.68
N ASP A 221 -99.98 14.57 -21.91
CA ASP A 221 -100.21 15.63 -20.90
C ASP A 221 -98.96 15.89 -20.02
N ILE A 222 -98.71 17.17 -19.67
CA ILE A 222 -97.60 17.54 -18.78
C ILE A 222 -97.83 16.87 -17.40
N PRO A 223 -96.97 15.96 -16.92
CA PRO A 223 -97.31 15.14 -15.76
C PRO A 223 -97.33 15.94 -14.45
N THR A 224 -98.36 15.73 -13.63
CA THR A 224 -98.51 16.43 -12.35
C THR A 224 -97.36 16.17 -11.37
N ALA A 225 -97.09 17.11 -10.47
CA ALA A 225 -96.03 16.98 -9.46
C ALA A 225 -96.11 15.67 -8.64
N ASN A 226 -97.31 15.23 -8.25
CA ASN A 226 -97.50 13.95 -7.55
C ASN A 226 -97.23 12.74 -8.46
N SER A 227 -97.58 12.83 -9.75
CA SER A 227 -97.24 11.78 -10.73
C SER A 227 -95.73 11.66 -10.89
N LEU A 228 -95.01 12.76 -11.12
CA LEU A 228 -93.55 12.79 -11.24
C LEU A 228 -92.85 12.29 -9.97
N TYR A 229 -93.30 12.74 -8.79
CA TYR A 229 -92.74 12.30 -7.51
C TYR A 229 -92.90 10.79 -7.30
N ASN A 230 -94.10 10.24 -7.52
CA ASN A 230 -94.34 8.80 -7.39
C ASN A 230 -93.60 7.98 -8.47
N ARG A 231 -93.54 8.50 -9.71
CA ARG A 231 -92.79 7.90 -10.82
C ARG A 231 -91.30 7.84 -10.54
N ALA A 232 -90.75 8.87 -9.87
CA ALA A 232 -89.37 8.86 -9.39
C ALA A 232 -89.20 7.84 -8.25
N GLN A 233 -89.99 7.89 -7.17
CA GLN A 233 -89.82 6.98 -6.03
C GLN A 233 -89.85 5.48 -6.41
N ASN A 234 -90.63 5.12 -7.44
CA ASN A 234 -90.75 3.75 -7.96
C ASN A 234 -89.59 3.30 -8.88
N LYS A 235 -88.58 4.13 -9.15
CA LYS A 235 -87.39 3.74 -9.95
C LYS A 235 -86.30 3.09 -9.07
N PRO A 236 -85.72 1.95 -9.48
CA PRO A 236 -84.68 1.28 -8.69
C PRO A 236 -83.35 2.04 -8.72
N TYR A 237 -82.93 2.53 -9.89
CA TYR A 237 -81.62 3.18 -10.06
C TYR A 237 -81.63 4.64 -9.63
N SER A 238 -80.54 5.09 -9.01
CA SER A 238 -80.39 6.48 -8.55
C SER A 238 -80.21 7.48 -9.70
N SER A 239 -79.72 7.03 -10.86
CA SER A 239 -79.72 7.77 -12.12
C SER A 239 -81.13 8.17 -12.56
N ASP A 240 -82.02 7.19 -12.68
CA ASP A 240 -83.39 7.37 -13.18
C ASP A 240 -84.20 8.25 -12.23
N ARG A 241 -84.02 8.03 -10.92
CA ARG A 241 -84.60 8.86 -9.86
C ARG A 241 -84.14 10.30 -9.97
N LEU A 242 -82.83 10.52 -10.07
CA LEU A 242 -82.25 11.85 -10.22
C LEU A 242 -82.84 12.55 -11.46
N SER A 243 -82.83 11.92 -12.63
CA SER A 243 -83.38 12.50 -13.86
C SER A 243 -84.85 12.93 -13.73
N ILE A 244 -85.72 12.11 -13.12
CA ILE A 244 -87.15 12.45 -12.95
C ILE A 244 -87.34 13.53 -11.86
N PHE A 245 -86.50 13.55 -10.81
CA PHE A 245 -86.55 14.65 -9.84
C PHE A 245 -86.01 15.98 -10.41
N ILE A 246 -85.04 15.95 -11.33
CA ILE A 246 -84.58 17.12 -12.09
C ILE A 246 -85.71 17.64 -12.99
N GLU A 247 -86.33 16.76 -13.76
CA GLU A 247 -87.50 17.05 -14.61
C GLU A 247 -88.64 17.69 -13.80
N GLY A 248 -88.98 17.09 -12.67
CA GLY A 248 -89.99 17.61 -11.75
C GLY A 248 -89.61 18.95 -11.10
N TYR A 249 -88.33 19.19 -10.80
CA TYR A 249 -87.88 20.50 -10.34
C TYR A 249 -87.97 21.58 -11.43
N VAL A 250 -87.70 21.25 -12.70
CA VAL A 250 -87.82 22.21 -13.81
C VAL A 250 -89.28 22.57 -14.08
N LEU A 251 -90.20 21.60 -13.97
CA LEU A 251 -91.64 21.83 -14.14
C LEU A 251 -92.31 22.46 -12.90
N TYR A 252 -91.81 22.16 -11.69
CA TYR A 252 -92.39 22.59 -10.41
C TYR A 252 -91.32 23.09 -9.42
N PRO A 253 -90.59 24.18 -9.73
CA PRO A 253 -89.39 24.62 -8.98
C PRO A 253 -89.64 25.07 -7.54
N ASN A 254 -90.90 25.27 -7.15
CA ASN A 254 -91.31 25.66 -5.80
C ASN A 254 -91.69 24.46 -4.90
N ASP A 255 -91.78 23.25 -5.44
CA ASP A 255 -92.09 22.04 -4.66
C ASP A 255 -90.79 21.43 -4.11
N SER A 256 -90.57 21.61 -2.80
CA SER A 256 -89.36 21.20 -2.09
C SER A 256 -89.08 19.70 -2.15
N ARG A 257 -90.08 18.86 -2.44
CA ARG A 257 -89.93 17.41 -2.59
C ARG A 257 -89.00 17.04 -3.75
N PHE A 258 -88.95 17.85 -4.80
CA PHE A 258 -88.00 17.63 -5.89
C PHE A 258 -86.58 18.01 -5.50
N ILE A 259 -86.38 19.08 -4.70
CA ILE A 259 -85.06 19.45 -4.17
C ILE A 259 -84.53 18.35 -3.24
N GLU A 260 -85.38 17.81 -2.37
CA GLU A 260 -85.02 16.68 -1.50
C GLU A 260 -84.74 15.40 -2.30
N GLY A 261 -85.59 15.10 -3.30
CA GLY A 261 -85.46 13.95 -4.19
C GLY A 261 -84.18 13.98 -5.04
N ILE A 262 -83.83 15.14 -5.62
CA ILE A 262 -82.56 15.37 -6.31
C ILE A 262 -81.40 15.04 -5.36
N ASN A 263 -81.37 15.63 -4.17
CA ASN A 263 -80.22 15.52 -3.28
C ASN A 263 -80.05 14.11 -2.68
N LYS A 264 -81.15 13.42 -2.34
CA LYS A 264 -81.11 12.00 -1.95
C LYS A 264 -80.60 11.12 -3.09
N SER A 265 -81.13 11.30 -4.30
CA SER A 265 -80.76 10.48 -5.47
C SER A 265 -79.31 10.74 -5.91
N ALA A 266 -78.88 12.00 -5.92
CA ALA A 266 -77.51 12.41 -6.21
C ALA A 266 -76.51 11.86 -5.18
N ARG A 267 -76.84 11.84 -3.87
CA ARG A 267 -75.99 11.20 -2.86
C ARG A 267 -75.90 9.68 -3.07
N SER A 268 -76.99 8.99 -3.36
CA SER A 268 -76.95 7.55 -3.69
C SER A 268 -76.14 7.26 -4.96
N LEU A 269 -76.26 8.11 -5.98
CA LEU A 269 -75.49 7.98 -7.23
C LEU A 269 -74.01 8.32 -7.03
N LEU A 270 -73.68 9.31 -6.19
CA LEU A 270 -72.31 9.72 -5.84
C LEU A 270 -71.55 8.60 -5.13
N ASN A 271 -72.21 7.91 -4.20
CA ASN A 271 -71.64 6.75 -3.53
C ASN A 271 -71.31 5.63 -4.54
N TRP A 272 -72.28 5.25 -5.38
CA TRP A 272 -72.11 4.20 -6.41
C TRP A 272 -71.05 4.55 -7.47
N ALA A 273 -71.04 5.80 -7.96
CA ALA A 273 -70.02 6.29 -8.87
C ALA A 273 -68.62 6.26 -8.25
N SER A 274 -68.53 6.47 -6.93
CA SER A 274 -67.27 6.38 -6.17
C SER A 274 -66.83 4.93 -5.91
N GLU A 275 -67.74 3.96 -5.90
CA GLU A 275 -67.42 2.53 -5.92
C GLU A 275 -66.81 2.15 -7.29
N LYS A 276 -67.40 2.58 -8.41
CA LYS A 276 -66.83 2.35 -9.75
C LYS A 276 -65.49 3.05 -9.98
N HIS A 277 -65.36 4.28 -9.50
CA HIS A 277 -64.09 4.98 -9.45
C HIS A 277 -63.03 4.24 -8.58
N GLN A 278 -63.43 3.61 -7.47
CA GLN A 278 -62.55 2.78 -6.64
C GLN A 278 -62.16 1.47 -7.33
N GLU A 279 -63.06 0.83 -8.07
CA GLU A 279 -62.77 -0.36 -8.90
C GLU A 279 -61.79 -0.01 -10.03
N GLY A 280 -61.82 1.21 -10.56
CA GLY A 280 -60.99 1.69 -11.67
C GLY A 280 -61.77 1.90 -12.97
N ASP A 281 -63.10 1.73 -12.92
CA ASP A 281 -64.05 2.05 -13.98
C ASP A 281 -64.28 3.57 -14.01
N TYR A 282 -63.27 4.28 -14.53
CA TYR A 282 -63.24 5.75 -14.57
C TYR A 282 -64.29 6.31 -15.53
N GLU A 283 -64.60 5.63 -16.64
CA GLU A 283 -65.55 6.08 -17.65
C GLU A 283 -66.98 6.13 -17.09
N THR A 284 -67.45 5.02 -16.50
CA THR A 284 -68.75 4.97 -15.83
C THR A 284 -68.84 5.96 -14.67
N ALA A 285 -67.75 6.15 -13.92
CA ALA A 285 -67.69 7.13 -12.84
C ALA A 285 -67.81 8.58 -13.36
N ILE A 286 -67.06 8.94 -14.41
CA ILE A 286 -67.11 10.26 -15.06
C ILE A 286 -68.53 10.61 -15.48
N ASP A 287 -69.22 9.70 -16.17
CA ASP A 287 -70.61 9.89 -16.60
C ASP A 287 -71.54 10.20 -15.43
N ARG A 288 -71.47 9.40 -14.36
CA ARG A 288 -72.39 9.57 -13.23
C ARG A 288 -72.05 10.82 -12.42
N TYR A 289 -70.79 11.22 -12.31
CA TYR A 289 -70.42 12.53 -11.75
C TYR A 289 -70.92 13.68 -12.63
N ASN A 290 -70.82 13.61 -13.96
CA ASN A 290 -71.38 14.62 -14.87
C ASN A 290 -72.92 14.73 -14.70
N LEU A 291 -73.62 13.59 -14.58
CA LEU A 291 -75.07 13.55 -14.33
C LEU A 291 -75.46 14.11 -12.95
N ILE A 292 -74.63 13.94 -11.92
CA ILE A 292 -74.82 14.59 -10.61
C ILE A 292 -74.68 16.11 -10.76
N LEU A 293 -73.64 16.58 -11.45
CA LEU A 293 -73.30 18.00 -11.55
C LEU A 293 -74.21 18.79 -12.51
N SER A 294 -75.00 18.13 -13.36
CA SER A 294 -76.04 18.78 -14.16
C SER A 294 -77.31 19.11 -13.36
N ALA A 295 -77.47 18.54 -12.16
CA ALA A 295 -78.66 18.70 -11.34
C ALA A 295 -78.80 20.14 -10.76
N PRO A 296 -79.94 20.82 -10.94
CA PRO A 296 -80.23 22.06 -10.25
C PRO A 296 -80.51 21.82 -8.75
N ALA A 297 -80.35 22.87 -7.93
CA ALA A 297 -80.59 22.84 -6.48
C ALA A 297 -79.80 21.75 -5.71
N LEU A 298 -78.64 21.34 -6.24
CA LEU A 298 -77.72 20.39 -5.62
C LEU A 298 -77.04 20.97 -4.37
N ASP A 299 -76.96 20.17 -3.32
CA ASP A 299 -76.24 20.45 -2.07
C ASP A 299 -74.75 20.70 -2.34
N SER A 300 -74.19 21.70 -1.67
CA SER A 300 -72.83 22.17 -1.93
C SER A 300 -71.75 21.13 -1.61
N LYS A 301 -71.99 20.20 -0.68
CA LYS A 301 -71.05 19.12 -0.36
C LYS A 301 -71.14 18.00 -1.39
N ILE A 302 -72.34 17.59 -1.79
CA ILE A 302 -72.53 16.63 -2.89
C ILE A 302 -71.86 17.16 -4.17
N LYS A 303 -72.05 18.46 -4.46
CA LYS A 303 -71.40 19.12 -5.59
C LYS A 303 -69.87 19.09 -5.50
N GLN A 304 -69.29 19.57 -4.40
CA GLN A 304 -67.83 19.62 -4.21
C GLN A 304 -67.17 18.23 -4.26
N GLU A 305 -67.82 17.22 -3.68
CA GLU A 305 -67.32 15.84 -3.67
C GLU A 305 -67.38 15.19 -5.06
N ALA A 306 -68.44 15.46 -5.83
CA ALA A 306 -68.54 15.05 -7.23
C ALA A 306 -67.53 15.78 -8.14
N GLU A 307 -67.32 17.10 -7.96
CA GLU A 307 -66.30 17.88 -8.69
C GLU A 307 -64.88 17.37 -8.40
N TYR A 308 -64.56 17.12 -7.13
CA TYR A 308 -63.27 16.56 -6.70
C TYR A 308 -63.02 15.18 -7.30
N ASN A 309 -63.98 14.26 -7.17
CA ASN A 309 -63.84 12.92 -7.72
C ASN A 309 -63.76 12.93 -9.27
N LEU A 310 -64.56 13.75 -9.95
CA LEU A 310 -64.54 13.89 -11.41
C LEU A 310 -63.18 14.37 -11.94
N ASN A 311 -62.55 15.32 -11.24
CA ASN A 311 -61.24 15.85 -11.62
C ASN A 311 -60.12 14.79 -11.57
N TYR A 312 -60.21 13.83 -10.65
CA TYR A 312 -59.27 12.71 -10.56
C TYR A 312 -59.61 11.60 -11.57
N ALA A 313 -60.88 11.24 -11.71
CA ALA A 313 -61.33 10.23 -12.67
C ALA A 313 -60.95 10.61 -14.12
N LYS A 314 -61.09 11.88 -14.50
CA LYS A 314 -60.65 12.42 -15.80
C LYS A 314 -59.13 12.31 -16.07
N GLN A 315 -58.32 12.05 -15.04
CA GLN A 315 -56.88 11.79 -15.18
C GLN A 315 -56.53 10.29 -15.16
N GLY A 316 -57.52 9.39 -15.12
CA GLY A 316 -57.30 7.96 -14.91
C GLY A 316 -56.74 7.62 -13.52
N LYS A 317 -57.02 8.46 -12.52
CA LYS A 317 -56.51 8.32 -11.14
C LYS A 317 -57.65 8.26 -10.15
N ARG A 318 -57.48 7.46 -9.10
CA ARG A 318 -58.35 7.49 -7.91
C ARG A 318 -58.08 8.77 -7.09
N THR A 319 -59.05 9.24 -6.33
CA THR A 319 -58.78 10.19 -5.22
C THR A 319 -58.04 9.49 -4.09
N VAL A 320 -57.40 10.24 -3.19
CA VAL A 320 -56.57 9.67 -2.10
C VAL A 320 -57.39 8.75 -1.20
N GLU A 321 -58.65 9.12 -0.95
CA GLU A 321 -59.62 8.40 -0.13
C GLU A 321 -60.04 7.08 -0.78
N LEU A 322 -60.28 7.08 -2.10
CA LEU A 322 -60.66 5.87 -2.85
C LEU A 322 -59.45 4.96 -3.10
N TYR A 323 -58.27 5.52 -3.34
CA TYR A 323 -57.02 4.76 -3.41
C TYR A 323 -56.71 4.08 -2.07
N TYR A 324 -56.89 4.79 -0.94
CA TYR A 324 -56.73 4.20 0.40
C TYR A 324 -57.73 3.04 0.62
N LYS A 325 -59.00 3.20 0.24
CA LYS A 325 -60.00 2.11 0.33
C LYS A 325 -59.63 0.90 -0.53
N TYR A 326 -59.23 1.11 -1.78
CA TYR A 326 -58.77 0.05 -2.69
C TYR A 326 -57.50 -0.65 -2.18
N ALA A 327 -56.57 0.09 -1.59
CA ALA A 327 -55.36 -0.48 -1.01
C ALA A 327 -55.65 -1.28 0.27
N ILE A 328 -56.56 -0.84 1.16
CA ILE A 328 -56.90 -1.67 2.34
C ILE A 328 -57.75 -2.90 2.04
N SER A 329 -58.45 -2.95 0.88
CA SER A 329 -59.27 -4.12 0.51
C SER A 329 -58.46 -5.32 0.00
N GLN A 330 -57.15 -5.20 -0.24
CA GLN A 330 -56.33 -6.34 -0.66
C GLN A 330 -56.07 -7.31 0.50
N GLN A 331 -56.06 -8.60 0.20
CA GLN A 331 -56.02 -9.68 1.19
C GLN A 331 -54.71 -9.73 1.99
N HIS A 332 -53.54 -9.69 1.32
CA HIS A 332 -52.25 -9.84 2.00
C HIS A 332 -51.61 -8.49 2.34
N SER A 333 -50.91 -8.42 3.48
CA SER A 333 -50.24 -7.21 3.96
C SER A 333 -49.09 -6.77 3.05
N SER A 334 -48.51 -7.68 2.26
CA SER A 334 -47.60 -7.38 1.14
C SER A 334 -48.26 -6.47 0.12
N ASP A 335 -49.43 -6.86 -0.37
CA ASP A 335 -50.08 -6.23 -1.53
C ASP A 335 -50.62 -4.85 -1.14
N ARG A 336 -51.19 -4.77 0.07
CA ARG A 336 -51.55 -3.49 0.70
C ARG A 336 -50.34 -2.56 0.79
N LEU A 337 -49.19 -3.06 1.26
CA LEU A 337 -47.98 -2.26 1.40
C LEU A 337 -47.44 -1.81 0.03
N THR A 338 -47.36 -2.70 -0.96
CA THR A 338 -46.92 -2.37 -2.33
C THR A 338 -47.78 -1.28 -2.96
N LEU A 339 -49.12 -1.37 -2.85
CA LEU A 339 -50.01 -0.29 -3.30
C LEU A 339 -49.78 0.99 -2.49
N PHE A 340 -49.59 0.93 -1.17
CA PHE A 340 -49.31 2.14 -0.40
C PHE A 340 -47.93 2.77 -0.70
N ILE A 341 -46.94 2.00 -1.17
CA ILE A 341 -45.67 2.49 -1.72
C ILE A 341 -45.91 3.21 -3.05
N GLU A 342 -46.63 2.59 -3.99
CA GLU A 342 -47.03 3.19 -5.28
C GLU A 342 -47.82 4.49 -5.07
N GLY A 343 -48.83 4.46 -4.19
CA GLY A 343 -49.64 5.61 -3.80
C GLY A 343 -48.82 6.75 -3.19
N HIS A 344 -47.68 6.49 -2.55
CA HIS A 344 -46.79 7.56 -2.09
C HIS A 344 -46.03 8.23 -3.25
N SER A 345 -45.76 7.50 -4.33
CA SER A 345 -45.22 8.09 -5.56
C SER A 345 -46.26 8.92 -6.32
N ILE A 346 -47.55 8.55 -6.26
CA ILE A 346 -48.64 9.25 -6.96
C ILE A 346 -49.16 10.47 -6.17
N TYR A 347 -49.42 10.32 -4.87
CA TYR A 347 -50.05 11.35 -4.02
C TYR A 347 -49.08 11.98 -3.01
N GLY A 348 -47.79 11.63 -3.07
CA GLY A 348 -46.76 12.16 -2.18
C GLY A 348 -47.02 11.84 -0.71
N GLY A 349 -46.62 12.78 0.16
CA GLY A 349 -46.69 12.63 1.61
C GLY A 349 -48.08 12.71 2.25
N ALA A 350 -49.15 12.36 1.54
CA ALA A 350 -50.54 12.43 2.00
C ALA A 350 -50.78 11.60 3.28
N LYS A 351 -51.61 12.11 4.20
CA LYS A 351 -51.80 11.52 5.54
C LYS A 351 -52.31 10.07 5.48
N LEU A 352 -53.36 9.81 4.69
CA LEU A 352 -53.96 8.48 4.56
C LEU A 352 -52.97 7.47 3.96
N ILE A 353 -52.17 7.87 2.96
CA ILE A 353 -51.15 7.01 2.37
C ILE A 353 -50.08 6.63 3.40
N LYS A 354 -49.54 7.60 4.15
CA LYS A 354 -48.60 7.34 5.26
C LYS A 354 -49.18 6.43 6.34
N GLU A 355 -50.46 6.60 6.67
CA GLU A 355 -51.18 5.76 7.62
C GLU A 355 -51.33 4.31 7.09
N GLY A 356 -51.63 4.17 5.79
CA GLY A 356 -51.74 2.90 5.08
C GLY A 356 -50.43 2.12 4.99
N ILE A 357 -49.32 2.80 4.64
CA ILE A 357 -47.96 2.25 4.69
C ILE A 357 -47.70 1.67 6.07
N ASN A 358 -47.86 2.47 7.12
CA ASN A 358 -47.45 2.08 8.46
C ASN A 358 -48.33 0.98 9.08
N LYS A 359 -49.63 0.95 8.79
CA LYS A 359 -50.51 -0.16 9.16
C LYS A 359 -50.12 -1.45 8.43
N SER A 360 -49.90 -1.39 7.12
CA SER A 360 -49.58 -2.56 6.30
C SER A 360 -48.18 -3.12 6.63
N ALA A 361 -47.20 -2.24 6.81
CA ALA A 361 -45.85 -2.57 7.26
C ALA A 361 -45.84 -3.22 8.64
N ARG A 362 -46.64 -2.75 9.61
CA ARG A 362 -46.81 -3.43 10.91
C ARG A 362 -47.36 -4.84 10.74
N SER A 363 -48.47 -5.02 10.02
CA SER A 363 -49.04 -6.36 9.79
C SER A 363 -48.09 -7.31 9.04
N LEU A 364 -47.25 -6.79 8.12
CA LEU A 364 -46.26 -7.58 7.41
C LEU A 364 -45.03 -7.89 8.28
N LEU A 365 -44.60 -6.96 9.13
CA LEU A 365 -43.53 -7.13 10.11
C LEU A 365 -43.86 -8.24 11.10
N ASP A 366 -45.09 -8.24 11.61
CA ASP A 366 -45.55 -9.23 12.58
C ASP A 366 -45.64 -10.63 11.89
N TRP A 367 -46.16 -10.73 10.66
CA TRP A 367 -46.18 -11.98 9.89
C TRP A 367 -44.76 -12.52 9.58
N ALA A 368 -43.85 -11.65 9.12
CA ALA A 368 -42.46 -12.02 8.86
C ALA A 368 -41.70 -12.42 10.13
N SER A 369 -42.14 -11.92 11.30
CA SER A 369 -41.62 -12.33 12.61
C SER A 369 -41.95 -13.79 12.93
N GLU A 370 -43.14 -14.27 12.56
CA GLU A 370 -43.50 -15.68 12.74
C GLU A 370 -42.74 -16.57 11.76
N LYS A 371 -42.60 -16.19 10.48
CA LYS A 371 -41.76 -16.93 9.52
C LYS A 371 -40.30 -17.08 9.95
N HIS A 372 -39.72 -16.03 10.55
CA HIS A 372 -38.41 -16.12 11.17
C HIS A 372 -38.37 -17.14 12.34
N LYS A 373 -39.42 -17.24 13.18
CA LYS A 373 -39.49 -18.27 14.24
C LYS A 373 -39.69 -19.69 13.72
N GLU A 374 -40.43 -19.84 12.62
CA GLU A 374 -40.66 -21.12 11.93
C GLU A 374 -39.39 -21.67 11.25
N GLY A 375 -38.34 -20.84 11.11
CA GLY A 375 -37.10 -21.19 10.41
C GLY A 375 -37.10 -20.85 8.91
N ASP A 376 -38.17 -20.23 8.42
CA ASP A 376 -38.32 -19.72 7.05
C ASP A 376 -37.64 -18.33 6.95
N TYR A 377 -36.30 -18.35 7.03
CA TYR A 377 -35.49 -17.14 7.09
C TYR A 377 -35.56 -16.31 5.80
N GLU A 378 -35.57 -16.97 4.64
CA GLU A 378 -35.52 -16.30 3.32
C GLU A 378 -36.83 -15.55 3.05
N THR A 379 -37.99 -16.18 3.24
CA THR A 379 -39.29 -15.51 3.11
C THR A 379 -39.42 -14.36 4.11
N ALA A 380 -38.91 -14.51 5.35
CA ALA A 380 -38.89 -13.44 6.33
C ALA A 380 -38.00 -12.26 5.87
N ILE A 381 -36.79 -12.53 5.37
CA ILE A 381 -35.85 -11.54 4.82
C ILE A 381 -36.49 -10.74 3.68
N ASP A 382 -37.13 -11.40 2.71
CA ASP A 382 -37.82 -10.72 1.61
C ASP A 382 -38.89 -9.75 2.09
N ARG A 383 -39.69 -10.16 3.08
CA ARG A 383 -40.74 -9.29 3.63
C ARG A 383 -40.17 -8.15 4.47
N TYR A 384 -39.05 -8.36 5.18
CA TYR A 384 -38.33 -7.26 5.83
C TYR A 384 -37.76 -6.27 4.80
N ASN A 385 -37.22 -6.74 3.67
CA ASN A 385 -36.73 -5.89 2.59
C ASN A 385 -37.85 -5.03 1.97
N LEU A 386 -39.04 -5.61 1.73
CA LEU A 386 -40.22 -4.88 1.27
C LEU A 386 -40.73 -3.84 2.28
N ILE A 387 -40.55 -4.08 3.58
CA ILE A 387 -40.86 -3.07 4.61
C ILE A 387 -39.81 -1.96 4.61
N LEU A 388 -38.52 -2.29 4.54
CA LEU A 388 -37.43 -1.31 4.61
C LEU A 388 -37.31 -0.42 3.37
N SER A 389 -37.86 -0.83 2.22
CA SER A 389 -37.98 -0.01 1.01
C SER A 389 -39.14 1.00 1.04
N ALA A 390 -40.07 0.88 2.01
CA ALA A 390 -41.27 1.72 2.05
C ALA A 390 -40.97 3.19 2.42
N PRO A 391 -41.45 4.18 1.64
CA PRO A 391 -41.23 5.59 1.95
C PRO A 391 -42.09 6.02 3.15
N ALA A 392 -41.63 7.04 3.89
CA ALA A 392 -42.34 7.58 5.06
C ALA A 392 -42.76 6.55 6.14
N LEU A 393 -41.99 5.44 6.24
CA LEU A 393 -42.10 4.45 7.31
C LEU A 393 -41.79 5.08 8.69
N ASP A 394 -42.58 4.72 9.70
CA ASP A 394 -42.42 5.10 11.09
C ASP A 394 -41.07 4.62 11.64
N SER A 395 -40.41 5.46 12.44
CA SER A 395 -39.05 5.19 12.92
C SER A 395 -38.97 4.00 13.87
N LYS A 396 -40.03 3.68 14.62
CA LYS A 396 -40.06 2.50 15.49
C LYS A 396 -40.28 1.23 14.67
N ILE A 397 -41.20 1.26 13.69
CA ILE A 397 -41.40 0.13 12.75
C ILE A 397 -40.10 -0.14 12.00
N LYS A 398 -39.42 0.91 11.50
CA LYS A 398 -38.12 0.78 10.81
C LYS A 398 -37.06 0.15 11.71
N GLN A 399 -36.85 0.67 12.92
CA GLN A 399 -35.84 0.15 13.85
C GLN A 399 -36.12 -1.31 14.27
N GLU A 400 -37.38 -1.66 14.49
CA GLU A 400 -37.79 -3.03 14.82
C GLU A 400 -37.56 -3.98 13.63
N THR A 401 -37.92 -3.55 12.41
CA THR A 401 -37.69 -4.30 11.17
C THR A 401 -36.20 -4.52 10.94
N GLU A 402 -35.36 -3.48 11.05
CA GLU A 402 -33.91 -3.63 10.93
C GLU A 402 -33.33 -4.61 11.96
N SER A 403 -33.83 -4.58 13.21
CA SER A 403 -33.37 -5.49 14.27
C SER A 403 -33.73 -6.96 13.99
N LYS A 404 -34.96 -7.20 13.52
CA LYS A 404 -35.44 -8.53 13.11
C LYS A 404 -34.73 -9.01 11.83
N HIS A 405 -34.51 -8.13 10.86
CA HIS A 405 -33.79 -8.42 9.61
C HIS A 405 -32.34 -8.81 9.83
N LYS A 406 -31.57 -8.02 10.63
CA LYS A 406 -30.20 -8.37 11.06
C LYS A 406 -30.15 -9.77 11.67
N SER A 407 -31.15 -10.11 12.49
CA SER A 407 -31.21 -11.39 13.18
C SER A 407 -31.60 -12.55 12.25
N ALA A 408 -32.50 -12.34 11.29
CA ALA A 408 -32.86 -13.34 10.29
C ALA A 408 -31.70 -13.62 9.32
N LEU A 409 -31.01 -12.58 8.84
CA LEU A 409 -29.78 -12.71 8.04
C LEU A 409 -28.69 -13.49 8.80
N HIS A 410 -28.50 -13.20 10.09
CA HIS A 410 -27.57 -13.93 10.93
C HIS A 410 -27.97 -15.41 11.09
N SER A 411 -29.24 -15.71 11.31
CA SER A 411 -29.73 -17.10 11.42
C SER A 411 -29.59 -17.87 10.10
N LEU A 412 -29.94 -17.25 8.96
CA LEU A 412 -29.73 -17.83 7.63
C LEU A 412 -28.25 -18.14 7.39
N ALA A 413 -27.36 -17.20 7.72
CA ALA A 413 -25.92 -17.37 7.59
C ALA A 413 -25.33 -18.43 8.54
N HIS A 414 -25.87 -18.54 9.76
CA HIS A 414 -25.43 -19.54 10.73
C HIS A 414 -25.79 -20.97 10.30
N ASN A 415 -26.98 -21.15 9.71
CA ASN A 415 -27.55 -22.46 9.40
C ASN A 415 -27.08 -23.07 8.06
N GLN A 416 -26.22 -22.39 7.29
CA GLN A 416 -25.66 -22.99 6.07
C GLN A 416 -24.76 -24.20 6.41
N PRO A 417 -24.81 -25.31 5.66
CA PRO A 417 -24.08 -26.54 6.00
C PRO A 417 -22.56 -26.40 5.82
N TYR A 418 -22.10 -25.76 4.75
CA TYR A 418 -20.68 -25.63 4.42
C TYR A 418 -20.09 -24.30 4.93
N SER A 419 -18.81 -24.31 5.30
CA SER A 419 -18.11 -23.13 5.85
C SER A 419 -17.86 -22.03 4.81
N SER A 420 -17.81 -22.37 3.52
CA SER A 420 -17.87 -21.41 2.40
C SER A 420 -19.15 -20.59 2.42
N ASP A 421 -20.28 -21.26 2.62
CA ASP A 421 -21.59 -20.68 2.38
C ASP A 421 -22.03 -19.87 3.60
N ARG A 422 -21.70 -20.36 4.81
CA ARG A 422 -21.74 -19.56 6.04
C ARG A 422 -20.94 -18.27 5.87
N LEU A 423 -19.68 -18.37 5.41
CA LEU A 423 -18.83 -17.19 5.20
C LEU A 423 -19.46 -16.21 4.20
N SER A 424 -19.88 -16.66 3.02
CA SER A 424 -20.55 -15.84 2.01
C SER A 424 -21.80 -15.14 2.57
N LYS A 425 -22.67 -15.85 3.29
CA LYS A 425 -23.89 -15.28 3.87
C LYS A 425 -23.62 -14.32 5.03
N PHE A 426 -22.59 -14.55 5.86
CA PHE A 426 -22.17 -13.55 6.85
C PHE A 426 -21.55 -12.30 6.18
N ILE A 427 -20.89 -12.43 5.03
CA ILE A 427 -20.38 -11.29 4.23
C ILE A 427 -21.54 -10.50 3.60
N GLU A 428 -22.58 -11.17 3.08
CA GLU A 428 -23.82 -10.51 2.61
C GLU A 428 -24.48 -9.70 3.72
N GLY A 429 -24.67 -10.29 4.91
CA GLY A 429 -25.21 -9.60 6.07
C GLY A 429 -24.34 -8.43 6.55
N TYR A 430 -23.01 -8.58 6.54
CA TYR A 430 -22.07 -7.51 6.87
C TYR A 430 -22.16 -6.32 5.90
N LYS A 431 -22.35 -6.55 4.59
CA LYS A 431 -22.51 -5.47 3.59
C LYS A 431 -23.71 -4.57 3.90
N LEU A 432 -24.79 -5.14 4.44
CA LEU A 432 -25.98 -4.39 4.85
C LEU A 432 -25.82 -3.74 6.24
N TYR A 433 -25.13 -4.42 7.16
CA TYR A 433 -25.03 -4.03 8.57
C TYR A 433 -23.60 -4.14 9.14
N PRO A 434 -22.64 -3.32 8.65
CA PRO A 434 -21.20 -3.47 8.97
C PRO A 434 -20.83 -3.18 10.43
N ASN A 435 -21.74 -2.59 11.20
CA ASN A 435 -21.54 -2.27 12.62
C ASN A 435 -22.14 -3.33 13.57
N ASP A 436 -22.81 -4.37 13.07
CA ASP A 436 -23.35 -5.46 13.90
C ASP A 436 -22.27 -6.53 14.10
N SER A 437 -21.77 -6.63 15.34
CA SER A 437 -20.64 -7.48 15.70
C SER A 437 -20.86 -8.96 15.41
N ARG A 438 -22.12 -9.42 15.30
CA ARG A 438 -22.45 -10.81 15.02
C ARG A 438 -22.03 -11.24 13.62
N PHE A 439 -22.10 -10.36 12.62
CA PHE A 439 -21.58 -10.66 11.28
C PHE A 439 -20.05 -10.73 11.26
N ILE A 440 -19.37 -9.86 12.03
CA ILE A 440 -17.91 -9.89 12.18
C ILE A 440 -17.46 -11.19 12.85
N GLU A 441 -18.16 -11.62 13.91
CA GLU A 441 -17.90 -12.89 14.59
C GLU A 441 -18.20 -14.10 13.68
N GLY A 442 -19.30 -14.07 12.94
CA GLY A 442 -19.70 -15.09 11.98
C GLY A 442 -18.73 -15.25 10.81
N ILE A 443 -18.27 -14.15 10.22
CA ILE A 443 -17.17 -14.11 9.23
C ILE A 443 -15.95 -14.81 9.80
N ASN A 444 -15.47 -14.39 10.98
CA ASN A 444 -14.20 -14.87 11.52
C ASN A 444 -14.25 -16.34 11.96
N LYS A 445 -15.37 -16.81 12.52
CA LYS A 445 -15.58 -18.24 12.80
C LYS A 445 -15.61 -19.07 11.51
N SER A 446 -16.38 -18.64 10.51
CA SER A 446 -16.54 -19.37 9.25
C SER A 446 -15.24 -19.40 8.44
N ALA A 447 -14.52 -18.28 8.39
CA ALA A 447 -13.19 -18.17 7.79
C ALA A 447 -12.16 -19.06 8.50
N ARG A 448 -12.19 -19.16 9.83
CA ARG A 448 -11.31 -20.08 10.58
C ARG A 448 -11.63 -21.55 10.28
N SER A 449 -12.90 -21.95 10.20
CA SER A 449 -13.28 -23.32 9.78
C SER A 449 -12.85 -23.62 8.34
N LEU A 450 -13.06 -22.68 7.42
CA LEU A 450 -12.70 -22.83 6.01
C LEU A 450 -11.18 -22.85 5.80
N LEU A 451 -10.43 -22.05 6.59
CA LEU A 451 -8.96 -22.03 6.57
C LEU A 451 -8.38 -23.39 6.96
N ASN A 452 -8.95 -24.06 7.97
CA ASN A 452 -8.53 -25.39 8.38
C ASN A 452 -8.77 -26.41 7.25
N TRP A 453 -9.99 -26.47 6.71
CA TRP A 453 -10.34 -27.37 5.61
C TRP A 453 -9.49 -27.14 4.34
N ALA A 454 -9.26 -25.88 3.98
CA ALA A 454 -8.36 -25.54 2.86
C ALA A 454 -6.89 -25.88 3.15
N SER A 455 -6.48 -25.96 4.43
CA SER A 455 -5.16 -26.45 4.82
C SER A 455 -5.02 -27.96 4.63
N GLU A 456 -6.09 -28.72 4.89
CA GLU A 456 -6.15 -30.17 4.66
C GLU A 456 -6.04 -30.47 3.16
N LYS A 457 -6.82 -29.79 2.31
CA LYS A 457 -6.73 -29.94 0.84
C LYS A 457 -5.36 -29.57 0.27
N HIS A 458 -4.74 -28.50 0.78
CA HIS A 458 -3.36 -28.14 0.44
C HIS A 458 -2.34 -29.23 0.88
N GLN A 459 -2.56 -29.93 1.99
CA GLN A 459 -1.72 -31.05 2.42
C GLN A 459 -1.95 -32.34 1.61
N GLU A 460 -3.17 -32.56 1.12
CA GLU A 460 -3.51 -33.66 0.19
C GLU A 460 -2.94 -33.45 -1.23
N GLY A 461 -2.52 -32.22 -1.57
CA GLY A 461 -2.04 -31.85 -2.91
C GLY A 461 -3.10 -31.25 -3.84
N ASP A 462 -4.32 -31.05 -3.33
CA ASP A 462 -5.40 -30.33 -4.02
C ASP A 462 -5.20 -28.80 -3.85
N TYR A 463 -4.20 -28.29 -4.58
CA TYR A 463 -3.79 -26.89 -4.48
C TYR A 463 -4.85 -25.92 -4.99
N GLU A 464 -5.55 -26.25 -6.08
CA GLU A 464 -6.50 -25.35 -6.73
C GLU A 464 -7.74 -25.12 -5.86
N THR A 465 -8.35 -26.19 -5.34
CA THR A 465 -9.47 -26.08 -4.39
C THR A 465 -9.06 -25.33 -3.12
N ALA A 466 -7.85 -25.56 -2.62
CA ALA A 466 -7.32 -24.82 -1.48
C ALA A 466 -7.15 -23.32 -1.78
N ILE A 467 -6.58 -22.96 -2.95
CA ILE A 467 -6.39 -21.59 -3.43
C ILE A 467 -7.73 -20.85 -3.53
N ASP A 468 -8.76 -21.46 -4.12
CA ASP A 468 -10.11 -20.87 -4.21
C ASP A 468 -10.68 -20.53 -2.83
N ARG A 469 -10.54 -21.44 -1.86
CA ARG A 469 -11.04 -21.20 -0.50
C ARG A 469 -10.19 -20.16 0.25
N TYR A 470 -8.88 -20.09 0.02
CA TYR A 470 -8.06 -19.00 0.52
C TYR A 470 -8.44 -17.65 -0.09
N ASN A 471 -8.75 -17.59 -1.39
CA ASN A 471 -9.23 -16.36 -2.05
C ASN A 471 -10.58 -15.91 -1.47
N LEU A 472 -11.53 -16.82 -1.25
CA LEU A 472 -12.80 -16.50 -0.58
C LEU A 472 -12.55 -15.91 0.82
N ILE A 473 -11.65 -16.51 1.61
CA ILE A 473 -11.29 -15.98 2.94
C ILE A 473 -10.65 -14.59 2.84
N LEU A 474 -9.68 -14.38 1.94
CA LEU A 474 -8.97 -13.10 1.81
C LEU A 474 -9.85 -11.96 1.27
N SER A 475 -10.96 -12.28 0.59
CA SER A 475 -11.97 -11.29 0.17
C SER A 475 -12.93 -10.85 1.29
N ALA A 476 -12.92 -11.51 2.45
CA ALA A 476 -13.83 -11.22 3.54
C ALA A 476 -13.53 -9.86 4.22
N PRO A 477 -14.50 -8.93 4.31
CA PRO A 477 -14.36 -7.72 5.13
C PRO A 477 -14.28 -8.07 6.63
N ALA A 478 -13.69 -7.18 7.43
CA ALA A 478 -13.55 -7.34 8.89
C ALA A 478 -12.87 -8.66 9.35
N LEU A 479 -12.05 -9.27 8.49
CA LEU A 479 -11.24 -10.45 8.81
C LEU A 479 -10.16 -10.11 9.86
N ASP A 480 -10.04 -10.97 10.87
CA ASP A 480 -9.03 -10.91 11.92
C ASP A 480 -7.61 -10.94 11.34
N SER A 481 -6.71 -10.17 11.94
CA SER A 481 -5.35 -9.99 11.43
C SER A 481 -4.52 -11.28 11.46
N LYS A 482 -4.75 -12.17 12.43
CA LYS A 482 -4.04 -13.46 12.51
C LYS A 482 -4.61 -14.45 11.51
N ILE A 483 -5.94 -14.53 11.35
CA ILE A 483 -6.56 -15.33 10.28
C ILE A 483 -6.03 -14.85 8.92
N LYS A 484 -6.04 -13.54 8.65
CA LYS A 484 -5.52 -12.98 7.39
C LYS A 484 -4.06 -13.35 7.13
N GLN A 485 -3.18 -13.14 8.10
CA GLN A 485 -1.74 -13.45 7.96
C GLN A 485 -1.49 -14.96 7.74
N GLU A 486 -2.23 -15.82 8.43
CA GLU A 486 -2.12 -17.27 8.27
C GLU A 486 -2.65 -17.74 6.90
N THR A 487 -3.81 -17.23 6.46
CA THR A 487 -4.35 -17.50 5.12
C THR A 487 -3.41 -17.00 4.03
N GLU A 488 -2.87 -15.78 4.12
CA GLU A 488 -1.89 -15.29 3.16
C GLU A 488 -0.64 -16.17 3.09
N SER A 489 -0.13 -16.64 4.24
CA SER A 489 1.04 -17.52 4.30
C SER A 489 0.79 -18.87 3.60
N LYS A 490 -0.36 -19.49 3.91
CA LYS A 490 -0.80 -20.74 3.30
C LYS A 490 -1.12 -20.59 1.81
N HIS A 491 -1.73 -19.47 1.40
CA HIS A 491 -2.02 -19.16 0.00
C HIS A 491 -0.75 -18.96 -0.84
N LYS A 492 0.22 -18.18 -0.35
CA LYS A 492 1.57 -18.04 -0.96
C LYS A 492 2.21 -19.42 -1.16
N SER A 493 2.09 -20.30 -0.16
CA SER A 493 2.64 -21.66 -0.23
C SER A 493 1.91 -22.56 -1.23
N ALA A 494 0.57 -22.52 -1.29
CA ALA A 494 -0.21 -23.32 -2.22
C ALA A 494 0.00 -22.88 -3.68
N LEU A 495 0.02 -21.57 -3.95
CA LEU A 495 0.37 -21.00 -5.27
C LEU A 495 1.78 -21.43 -5.71
N HIS A 496 2.75 -21.40 -4.79
CA HIS A 496 4.11 -21.85 -5.08
C HIS A 496 4.16 -23.35 -5.41
N SER A 497 3.46 -24.20 -4.64
CA SER A 497 3.39 -25.64 -4.90
C SER A 497 2.69 -25.97 -6.23
N LEU A 498 1.55 -25.32 -6.52
CA LEU A 498 0.86 -25.44 -7.80
C LEU A 498 1.77 -25.05 -8.97
N ALA A 499 2.49 -23.93 -8.84
CA ALA A 499 3.43 -23.46 -9.86
C ALA A 499 4.67 -24.36 -10.00
N HIS A 500 5.16 -24.96 -8.91
CA HIS A 500 6.28 -25.90 -8.95
C HIS A 500 5.92 -27.22 -9.64
N ASN A 501 4.70 -27.71 -9.41
CA ASN A 501 4.25 -29.03 -9.85
C ASN A 501 3.75 -29.07 -11.31
N GLN A 502 3.70 -27.95 -12.04
CA GLN A 502 3.34 -27.98 -13.47
C GLN A 502 4.41 -28.78 -14.27
N PRO A 503 4.03 -29.63 -15.24
CA PRO A 503 4.97 -30.48 -15.97
C PRO A 503 5.88 -29.68 -16.90
N TYR A 504 5.33 -28.73 -17.65
CA TYR A 504 6.05 -27.96 -18.67
C TYR A 504 6.63 -26.64 -18.11
N SER A 505 7.77 -26.21 -18.65
CA SER A 505 8.46 -24.99 -18.20
C SER A 505 7.73 -23.70 -18.56
N SER A 506 6.90 -23.71 -19.62
CA SER A 506 5.92 -22.65 -19.93
C SER A 506 4.94 -22.44 -18.78
N ASP A 507 4.39 -23.53 -18.26
CA ASP A 507 3.23 -23.49 -17.37
C ASP A 507 3.70 -23.20 -15.94
N ARG A 508 4.86 -23.77 -15.55
CA ARG A 508 5.58 -23.32 -14.34
C ARG A 508 5.84 -21.82 -14.39
N LEU A 509 6.37 -21.30 -15.50
CA LEU A 509 6.65 -19.88 -15.65
C LEU A 509 5.37 -19.04 -15.49
N SER A 510 4.31 -19.36 -16.24
CA SER A 510 3.01 -18.67 -16.15
C SER A 510 2.43 -18.69 -14.72
N LYS A 511 2.45 -19.83 -14.03
CA LYS A 511 1.94 -19.95 -12.65
C LYS A 511 2.81 -19.24 -11.61
N PHE A 512 4.14 -19.22 -11.78
CA PHE A 512 4.99 -18.37 -10.93
C PHE A 512 4.76 -16.87 -11.20
N ILE A 513 4.41 -16.47 -12.43
CA ILE A 513 4.03 -15.08 -12.77
C ILE A 513 2.67 -14.71 -12.15
N GLU A 514 1.68 -15.60 -12.16
CA GLU A 514 0.40 -15.42 -11.45
C GLU A 514 0.63 -15.19 -9.95
N GLY A 515 1.42 -16.07 -9.31
CA GLY A 515 1.78 -15.91 -7.89
C GLY A 515 2.56 -14.63 -7.59
N TYR A 516 3.48 -14.22 -8.48
CA TYR A 516 4.22 -12.97 -8.36
C TYR A 516 3.30 -11.73 -8.44
N LYS A 517 2.29 -11.72 -9.31
CA LYS A 517 1.32 -10.61 -9.40
C LYS A 517 0.57 -10.37 -8.09
N LEU A 518 0.30 -11.44 -7.32
CA LEU A 518 -0.34 -11.36 -6.01
C LEU A 518 0.67 -11.03 -4.90
N TYR A 519 1.90 -11.54 -4.98
CA TYR A 519 2.90 -11.48 -3.91
C TYR A 519 4.31 -11.11 -4.42
N PRO A 520 4.51 -9.88 -4.96
CA PRO A 520 5.73 -9.49 -5.67
C PRO A 520 6.99 -9.37 -4.80
N ASN A 521 6.83 -9.42 -3.47
CA ASN A 521 7.92 -9.37 -2.49
C ASN A 521 8.33 -10.76 -1.95
N ASP A 522 7.63 -11.84 -2.31
CA ASP A 522 8.01 -13.20 -1.90
C ASP A 522 9.03 -13.77 -2.88
N SER A 523 10.27 -13.92 -2.40
CA SER A 523 11.43 -14.28 -3.22
C SER A 523 11.29 -15.63 -3.94
N ARG A 524 10.41 -16.52 -3.45
CA ARG A 524 10.18 -17.84 -4.05
C ARG A 524 9.53 -17.75 -5.44
N PHE A 525 8.66 -16.77 -5.67
CA PHE A 525 8.10 -16.54 -7.01
C PHE A 525 9.16 -15.97 -7.96
N ILE A 526 10.02 -15.06 -7.49
CA ILE A 526 11.15 -14.54 -8.29
C ILE A 526 12.12 -15.66 -8.67
N GLU A 527 12.45 -16.54 -7.72
CA GLU A 527 13.30 -17.71 -7.96
C GLU A 527 12.63 -18.72 -8.92
N GLY A 528 11.33 -18.97 -8.74
CA GLY A 528 10.53 -19.86 -9.58
C GLY A 528 10.39 -19.37 -11.02
N ILE A 529 10.13 -18.07 -11.23
CA ILE A 529 10.16 -17.40 -12.55
C ILE A 529 11.51 -17.66 -13.21
N ASN A 530 12.61 -17.33 -12.53
CA ASN A 530 13.93 -17.37 -13.14
C ASN A 530 14.45 -18.79 -13.42
N LYS A 531 14.13 -19.77 -12.56
CA LYS A 531 14.38 -21.19 -12.85
C LYS A 531 13.57 -21.67 -14.05
N SER A 532 12.27 -21.36 -14.10
CA SER A 532 11.38 -21.81 -15.17
C SER A 532 11.72 -21.17 -16.51
N ALA A 533 12.01 -19.85 -16.51
CA ALA A 533 12.49 -19.12 -17.67
C ALA A 533 13.84 -19.66 -18.17
N ARG A 534 14.77 -20.04 -17.30
CA ARG A 534 16.03 -20.70 -17.70
C ARG A 534 15.78 -22.09 -18.33
N SER A 535 14.91 -22.92 -17.76
CA SER A 535 14.54 -24.21 -18.37
C SER A 535 13.87 -24.02 -19.74
N LEU A 536 12.97 -23.03 -19.87
CA LEU A 536 12.28 -22.73 -21.12
C LEU A 536 13.23 -22.14 -22.17
N LEU A 537 14.18 -21.28 -21.76
CA LEU A 537 15.21 -20.70 -22.64
C LEU A 537 16.12 -21.77 -23.23
N ASN A 538 16.51 -22.77 -22.44
CA ASN A 538 17.31 -23.90 -22.93
C ASN A 538 16.52 -24.69 -23.99
N TRP A 539 15.29 -25.13 -23.67
CA TRP A 539 14.43 -25.87 -24.60
C TRP A 539 14.10 -25.09 -25.89
N ALA A 540 13.80 -23.80 -25.77
CA ALA A 540 13.58 -22.93 -26.93
C ALA A 540 14.86 -22.72 -27.76
N SER A 541 16.05 -22.82 -27.14
CA SER A 541 17.34 -22.83 -27.87
C SER A 541 17.58 -24.15 -28.61
N GLU A 542 17.08 -25.28 -28.10
CA GLU A 542 17.11 -26.57 -28.80
C GLU A 542 16.21 -26.51 -30.04
N LYS A 543 14.96 -26.02 -29.92
CA LYS A 543 14.05 -25.85 -31.07
C LYS A 543 14.56 -24.87 -32.12
N HIS A 544 15.18 -23.77 -31.69
CA HIS A 544 15.90 -22.88 -32.59
C HIS A 544 17.03 -23.60 -33.36
N GLN A 545 17.81 -24.47 -32.73
CA GLN A 545 18.86 -25.26 -33.41
C GLN A 545 18.31 -26.43 -34.25
N GLU A 546 17.06 -26.84 -34.06
CA GLU A 546 16.34 -27.76 -34.96
C GLU A 546 15.75 -27.05 -36.20
N GLY A 547 15.80 -25.71 -36.26
CA GLY A 547 15.20 -24.88 -37.32
C GLY A 547 13.73 -24.52 -37.08
N ASP A 548 13.17 -24.87 -35.91
CA ASP A 548 11.81 -24.49 -35.48
C ASP A 548 11.84 -23.08 -34.86
N TYR A 549 12.01 -22.10 -35.74
CA TYR A 549 12.12 -20.68 -35.37
C TYR A 549 10.81 -20.14 -34.78
N GLU A 550 9.66 -20.56 -35.30
CA GLU A 550 8.33 -20.09 -34.85
C GLU A 550 8.09 -20.45 -33.39
N THR A 551 8.24 -21.73 -33.01
CA THR A 551 8.11 -22.18 -31.62
C THR A 551 9.15 -21.54 -30.72
N ALA A 552 10.37 -21.31 -31.21
CA ALA A 552 11.43 -20.64 -30.44
C ALA A 552 11.07 -19.17 -30.14
N ILE A 553 10.64 -18.38 -31.14
CA ILE A 553 10.19 -16.99 -31.02
C ILE A 553 9.09 -16.89 -29.95
N ASP A 554 8.10 -17.77 -30.04
CA ASP A 554 6.93 -17.82 -29.16
C ASP A 554 7.33 -18.00 -27.68
N ARG A 555 8.27 -18.93 -27.41
CA ARG A 555 8.75 -19.17 -26.04
C ARG A 555 9.74 -18.10 -25.57
N TYR A 556 10.53 -17.49 -26.46
CA TYR A 556 11.35 -16.32 -26.12
C TYR A 556 10.48 -15.11 -25.73
N ASN A 557 9.39 -14.85 -26.45
CA ASN A 557 8.44 -13.80 -26.11
C ASN A 557 7.75 -14.05 -24.76
N LEU A 558 7.34 -15.30 -24.48
CA LEU A 558 6.82 -15.68 -23.16
C LEU A 558 7.84 -15.42 -22.04
N ILE A 559 9.12 -15.76 -22.24
CA ILE A 559 10.20 -15.45 -21.29
C ILE A 559 10.33 -13.95 -21.08
N LEU A 560 10.40 -13.15 -22.14
CA LEU A 560 10.58 -11.70 -22.06
C LEU A 560 9.38 -10.96 -21.43
N SER A 561 8.20 -11.56 -21.45
CA SER A 561 7.01 -11.05 -20.74
C SER A 561 7.10 -11.15 -19.20
N ALA A 562 8.03 -11.95 -18.67
CA ALA A 562 8.08 -12.28 -17.25
C ALA A 562 8.53 -11.09 -16.37
N PRO A 563 7.74 -10.67 -15.37
CA PRO A 563 8.22 -9.73 -14.35
C PRO A 563 9.36 -10.32 -13.52
N ALA A 564 10.24 -9.47 -12.99
CA ALA A 564 11.40 -9.85 -12.18
C ALA A 564 12.38 -10.86 -12.85
N LEU A 565 12.40 -10.92 -14.19
CA LEU A 565 13.36 -11.71 -14.97
C LEU A 565 14.80 -11.21 -14.75
N ASP A 566 15.72 -12.15 -14.56
CA ASP A 566 17.15 -11.89 -14.43
C ASP A 566 17.73 -11.24 -15.70
N SER A 567 18.58 -10.25 -15.49
CA SER A 567 19.18 -9.45 -16.56
C SER A 567 20.06 -10.24 -17.54
N LYS A 568 20.60 -11.40 -17.16
CA LYS A 568 21.37 -12.26 -18.06
C LYS A 568 20.44 -13.13 -18.88
N ILE A 569 19.44 -13.76 -18.25
CA ILE A 569 18.38 -14.51 -18.96
C ILE A 569 17.74 -13.59 -20.00
N LYS A 570 17.32 -12.37 -19.61
CA LYS A 570 16.72 -11.39 -20.52
C LYS A 570 17.59 -11.11 -21.76
N ARG A 571 18.85 -10.72 -21.57
CA ARG A 571 19.77 -10.38 -22.68
C ARG A 571 20.08 -11.57 -23.58
N GLU A 572 20.19 -12.77 -23.01
CA GLU A 572 20.41 -14.00 -23.77
C GLU A 572 19.19 -14.34 -24.64
N THR A 573 17.98 -14.19 -24.09
CA THR A 573 16.73 -14.34 -24.84
C THR A 573 16.57 -13.27 -25.91
N GLU A 574 16.87 -12.00 -25.63
CA GLU A 574 16.80 -10.89 -26.61
C GLU A 574 17.70 -11.15 -27.83
N ILE A 575 18.93 -11.65 -27.63
CA ILE A 575 19.83 -11.99 -28.74
C ILE A 575 19.33 -13.22 -29.51
N LYS A 576 18.88 -14.27 -28.82
CA LYS A 576 18.38 -15.49 -29.47
C LYS A 576 17.07 -15.25 -30.23
N LEU A 577 16.17 -14.42 -29.71
CA LEU A 577 14.96 -13.98 -30.41
C LEU A 577 15.31 -13.32 -31.73
N LYS A 578 16.23 -12.35 -31.72
CA LYS A 578 16.67 -11.67 -32.95
C LYS A 578 17.23 -12.64 -34.00
N TYR A 579 18.00 -13.66 -33.60
CA TYR A 579 18.51 -14.67 -34.55
C TYR A 579 17.37 -15.49 -35.18
N ALA A 580 16.35 -15.86 -34.40
CA ALA A 580 15.20 -16.59 -34.91
C ALA A 580 14.30 -15.71 -35.81
N GLU A 581 14.07 -14.44 -35.45
CA GLU A 581 13.38 -13.45 -36.28
C GLU A 581 14.09 -13.19 -37.62
N GLU A 582 15.43 -13.25 -37.63
CA GLU A 582 16.25 -13.17 -38.85
C GLU A 582 16.33 -14.50 -39.62
N GLY A 583 15.71 -15.58 -39.14
CA GLY A 583 15.71 -16.92 -39.77
C GLY A 583 17.08 -17.60 -39.78
N LYS A 584 17.86 -17.47 -38.70
CA LYS A 584 19.27 -17.88 -38.62
C LYS A 584 19.59 -18.61 -37.33
N ASP A 585 20.33 -19.71 -37.43
CA ASP A 585 20.86 -20.46 -36.29
C ASP A 585 21.64 -19.57 -35.28
N ILE A 586 21.55 -19.92 -33.99
CA ILE A 586 22.38 -19.34 -32.93
C ILE A 586 23.87 -19.60 -33.25
N PRO A 587 24.70 -18.57 -33.46
CA PRO A 587 26.06 -18.75 -33.96
C PRO A 587 27.00 -19.29 -32.87
N THR A 588 27.73 -20.37 -33.19
CA THR A 588 28.67 -21.01 -32.25
C THR A 588 29.75 -20.05 -31.74
N ALA A 589 30.28 -20.33 -30.53
CA ALA A 589 31.34 -19.54 -29.91
C ALA A 589 32.57 -19.33 -30.82
N ASN A 590 32.98 -20.37 -31.57
CA ASN A 590 34.08 -20.26 -32.53
C ASN A 590 33.72 -19.37 -33.75
N SER A 591 32.47 -19.43 -34.22
CA SER A 591 31.98 -18.54 -35.28
C SER A 591 32.01 -17.08 -34.82
N LEU A 592 31.45 -16.77 -33.66
CA LEU A 592 31.46 -15.43 -33.08
C LEU A 592 32.87 -14.90 -32.82
N TYR A 593 33.76 -15.71 -32.25
CA TYR A 593 35.15 -15.34 -31.99
C TYR A 593 35.90 -14.99 -33.28
N ASN A 594 35.81 -15.84 -34.31
CA ASN A 594 36.45 -15.57 -35.60
C ASN A 594 35.82 -14.37 -36.33
N ARG A 595 34.48 -14.22 -36.25
CA ARG A 595 33.74 -13.06 -36.79
C ARG A 595 34.15 -11.75 -36.12
N ALA A 596 34.47 -11.77 -34.83
CA ALA A 596 35.04 -10.63 -34.12
C ALA A 596 36.48 -10.35 -34.57
N GLN A 597 37.39 -11.34 -34.54
CA GLN A 597 38.81 -11.11 -34.89
C GLN A 597 39.01 -10.51 -36.30
N ASN A 598 38.13 -10.85 -37.25
CA ASN A 598 38.16 -10.33 -38.63
C ASN A 598 37.57 -8.92 -38.80
N LYS A 599 37.12 -8.22 -37.74
CA LYS A 599 36.62 -6.84 -37.82
C LYS A 599 37.76 -5.81 -37.62
N PRO A 600 37.89 -4.79 -38.50
CA PRO A 600 38.94 -3.78 -38.38
C PRO A 600 38.72 -2.87 -37.16
N TYR A 601 37.49 -2.37 -36.97
CA TYR A 601 37.18 -1.38 -35.93
C TYR A 601 37.02 -2.02 -34.55
N SER A 602 37.49 -1.32 -33.51
CA SER A 602 37.39 -1.78 -32.12
C SER A 602 35.95 -1.73 -31.58
N SER A 603 35.09 -0.87 -32.13
CA SER A 603 33.63 -0.87 -31.89
C SER A 603 32.99 -2.20 -32.27
N ASP A 604 33.19 -2.63 -33.51
CA ASP A 604 32.54 -3.80 -34.08
C ASP A 604 33.02 -5.08 -33.39
N ARG A 605 34.32 -5.13 -33.08
CA ARG A 605 34.94 -6.18 -32.26
C ARG A 605 34.30 -6.25 -30.88
N LEU A 606 34.23 -5.11 -30.18
CA LEU A 606 33.63 -5.05 -28.86
C LEU A 606 32.18 -5.54 -28.89
N SER A 607 31.34 -5.06 -29.81
CA SER A 607 29.94 -5.51 -29.93
C SER A 607 29.79 -7.02 -30.13
N ILE A 608 30.62 -7.65 -30.99
CA ILE A 608 30.54 -9.11 -31.23
C ILE A 608 31.12 -9.90 -30.04
N PHE A 609 32.15 -9.38 -29.34
CA PHE A 609 32.62 -10.02 -28.11
C PHE A 609 31.62 -9.88 -26.94
N ILE A 610 30.85 -8.79 -26.87
CA ILE A 610 29.72 -8.63 -25.93
C ILE A 610 28.63 -9.66 -26.24
N GLU A 611 28.20 -9.76 -27.49
CA GLU A 611 27.22 -10.74 -27.98
C GLU A 611 27.65 -12.18 -27.64
N GLY A 612 28.90 -12.53 -27.94
CA GLY A 612 29.47 -13.84 -27.62
C GLY A 612 29.61 -14.11 -26.11
N TYR A 613 29.90 -13.10 -25.29
CA TYR A 613 29.87 -13.27 -23.83
C TYR A 613 28.45 -13.51 -23.31
N VAL A 614 27.43 -12.86 -23.86
CA VAL A 614 26.04 -13.07 -23.42
C VAL A 614 25.54 -14.48 -23.79
N LEU A 615 25.90 -14.99 -24.96
CA LEU A 615 25.55 -16.36 -25.39
C LEU A 615 26.42 -17.44 -24.74
N TYR A 616 27.70 -17.15 -24.45
CA TYR A 616 28.69 -18.10 -23.95
C TYR A 616 29.52 -17.52 -22.78
N PRO A 617 28.90 -17.17 -21.63
CA PRO A 617 29.53 -16.41 -20.54
C PRO A 617 30.69 -17.13 -19.81
N ASN A 618 30.86 -18.43 -20.06
CA ASN A 618 31.93 -19.25 -19.49
C ASN A 618 33.18 -19.32 -20.40
N ASP A 619 33.11 -18.84 -21.64
CA ASP A 619 34.25 -18.84 -22.57
C ASP A 619 35.09 -17.57 -22.36
N SER A 620 36.25 -17.75 -21.73
CA SER A 620 37.17 -16.67 -21.34
C SER A 620 37.69 -15.85 -22.52
N ARG A 621 37.64 -16.39 -23.75
CA ARG A 621 38.04 -15.68 -24.97
C ARG A 621 37.19 -14.45 -25.24
N PHE A 622 35.92 -14.46 -24.85
CA PHE A 622 35.06 -13.27 -24.95
C PHE A 622 35.41 -12.23 -23.90
N ILE A 623 35.78 -12.63 -22.67
CA ILE A 623 36.24 -11.71 -21.62
C ILE A 623 37.53 -11.01 -22.06
N GLU A 624 38.49 -11.76 -22.59
CA GLU A 624 39.74 -11.21 -23.13
C GLU A 624 39.48 -10.31 -24.36
N GLY A 625 38.59 -10.74 -25.27
CA GLY A 625 38.19 -10.00 -26.47
C GLY A 625 37.50 -8.67 -26.16
N ILE A 626 36.56 -8.66 -25.21
CA ILE A 626 35.91 -7.45 -24.68
C ILE A 626 36.98 -6.50 -24.17
N ASN A 627 37.87 -6.95 -23.28
CA ASN A 627 38.79 -6.04 -22.61
C ASN A 627 39.89 -5.49 -23.53
N LYS A 628 40.41 -6.30 -24.47
CA LYS A 628 41.31 -5.81 -25.53
C LYS A 628 40.62 -4.80 -26.44
N SER A 629 39.38 -5.07 -26.85
CA SER A 629 38.63 -4.20 -27.76
C SER A 629 38.21 -2.90 -27.09
N ALA A 630 37.75 -2.96 -25.84
CA ALA A 630 37.41 -1.82 -25.00
C ALA A 630 38.64 -0.94 -24.72
N ARG A 631 39.80 -1.51 -24.41
CA ARG A 631 41.06 -0.74 -24.26
C ARG A 631 41.44 -0.03 -25.56
N SER A 632 41.40 -0.72 -26.70
CA SER A 632 41.66 -0.10 -28.01
C SER A 632 40.66 1.01 -28.36
N LEU A 633 39.38 0.82 -28.04
CA LEU A 633 38.32 1.82 -28.27
C LEU A 633 38.44 3.01 -27.30
N LEU A 634 38.81 2.78 -26.04
CA LEU A 634 39.04 3.80 -25.01
C LEU A 634 40.19 4.73 -25.40
N ASN A 635 41.28 4.18 -25.93
CA ASN A 635 42.40 4.96 -26.44
C ASN A 635 41.95 5.87 -27.60
N TRP A 636 41.34 5.31 -28.64
CA TRP A 636 40.83 6.08 -29.80
C TRP A 636 39.77 7.13 -29.42
N ALA A 637 38.85 6.79 -28.53
CA ALA A 637 37.85 7.74 -28.02
C ALA A 637 38.51 8.86 -27.19
N SER A 638 39.64 8.59 -26.51
CA SER A 638 40.44 9.61 -25.82
C SER A 638 41.17 10.54 -26.78
N GLU A 639 41.60 10.06 -27.95
CA GLU A 639 42.14 10.90 -29.02
C GLU A 639 41.07 11.86 -29.54
N LYS A 640 39.87 11.35 -29.88
CA LYS A 640 38.76 12.19 -30.36
C LYS A 640 38.25 13.19 -29.33
N HIS A 641 38.22 12.80 -28.07
CA HIS A 641 37.98 13.69 -26.94
C HIS A 641 39.04 14.81 -26.85
N GLN A 642 40.33 14.50 -27.03
CA GLN A 642 41.39 15.53 -27.04
C GLN A 642 41.41 16.39 -28.30
N GLU A 643 40.95 15.89 -29.45
CA GLU A 643 40.68 16.71 -30.64
C GLU A 643 39.54 17.71 -30.40
N GLY A 644 38.52 17.31 -29.62
CA GLY A 644 37.33 18.11 -29.29
C GLY A 644 36.03 17.54 -29.85
N ASP A 645 36.05 16.34 -30.44
CA ASP A 645 34.85 15.60 -30.86
C ASP A 645 34.25 14.85 -29.66
N TYR A 646 33.56 15.63 -28.83
CA TYR A 646 32.95 15.14 -27.59
C TYR A 646 31.79 14.16 -27.86
N GLU A 647 30.99 14.35 -28.91
CA GLU A 647 29.83 13.49 -29.20
C GLU A 647 30.31 12.07 -29.54
N THR A 648 31.27 11.93 -30.47
CA THR A 648 31.86 10.63 -30.82
C THR A 648 32.54 9.97 -29.62
N ALA A 649 33.22 10.75 -28.77
CA ALA A 649 33.82 10.23 -27.55
C ALA A 649 32.77 9.68 -26.56
N ILE A 650 31.70 10.44 -26.30
CA ILE A 650 30.57 10.04 -25.43
C ILE A 650 29.94 8.73 -25.93
N ASP A 651 29.62 8.63 -27.22
CA ASP A 651 29.06 7.41 -27.81
C ASP A 651 29.95 6.17 -27.57
N ARG A 652 31.27 6.31 -27.76
CA ARG A 652 32.19 5.17 -27.59
C ARG A 652 32.46 4.85 -26.13
N TYR A 653 32.50 5.84 -25.24
CA TYR A 653 32.55 5.62 -23.79
C TYR A 653 31.29 4.89 -23.29
N ASN A 654 30.10 5.28 -23.77
CA ASN A 654 28.85 4.57 -23.44
C ASN A 654 28.84 3.13 -23.97
N LEU A 655 29.33 2.88 -25.20
CA LEU A 655 29.50 1.52 -25.72
C LEU A 655 30.45 0.68 -24.85
N ILE A 656 31.59 1.25 -24.41
CA ILE A 656 32.51 0.58 -23.48
C ILE A 656 31.82 0.24 -22.17
N LEU A 657 31.14 1.19 -21.54
CA LEU A 657 30.47 1.00 -20.24
C LEU A 657 29.26 0.05 -20.31
N SER A 658 28.71 -0.21 -21.50
CA SER A 658 27.68 -1.23 -21.73
C SER A 658 28.21 -2.68 -21.64
N ALA A 659 29.52 -2.88 -21.78
CA ALA A 659 30.12 -4.20 -21.89
C ALA A 659 30.08 -4.99 -20.55
N PRO A 660 29.62 -6.25 -20.56
CA PRO A 660 29.76 -7.13 -19.41
C PRO A 660 31.22 -7.58 -19.24
N ALA A 661 31.59 -8.03 -18.04
CA ALA A 661 32.95 -8.49 -17.70
C ALA A 661 34.09 -7.50 -18.04
N LEU A 662 33.78 -6.20 -18.09
CA LEU A 662 34.75 -5.12 -18.28
C LEU A 662 35.69 -5.00 -17.07
N ASP A 663 36.99 -4.88 -17.32
CA ASP A 663 38.03 -4.62 -16.35
C ASP A 663 37.76 -3.33 -15.56
N SER A 664 38.01 -3.37 -14.25
CA SER A 664 37.66 -2.28 -13.35
C SER A 664 38.46 -1.00 -13.60
N LYS A 665 39.69 -1.09 -14.12
CA LYS A 665 40.50 0.08 -14.49
C LYS A 665 39.98 0.69 -15.79
N ILE A 666 39.72 -0.13 -16.82
CA ILE A 666 39.10 0.33 -18.08
C ILE A 666 37.77 1.03 -17.77
N LYS A 667 36.93 0.44 -16.90
CA LYS A 667 35.67 1.03 -16.46
C LYS A 667 35.86 2.39 -15.79
N GLN A 668 36.67 2.48 -14.73
CA GLN A 668 36.89 3.71 -13.97
C GLN A 668 37.46 4.84 -14.85
N GLU A 669 38.44 4.52 -15.68
CA GLU A 669 39.06 5.46 -16.62
C GLU A 669 38.03 5.99 -17.65
N THR A 670 37.15 5.11 -18.15
CA THR A 670 36.06 5.49 -19.07
C THR A 670 35.03 6.37 -18.37
N GLU A 671 34.61 6.04 -17.13
CA GLU A 671 33.65 6.85 -16.35
C GLU A 671 34.18 8.26 -16.03
N ILE A 672 35.49 8.42 -15.83
CA ILE A 672 36.11 9.74 -15.62
C ILE A 672 36.14 10.52 -16.94
N LYS A 673 36.61 9.91 -18.02
CA LYS A 673 36.70 10.57 -19.33
C LYS A 673 35.32 10.94 -19.90
N LEU A 674 34.29 10.12 -19.66
CA LEU A 674 32.91 10.46 -20.02
C LEU A 674 32.45 11.75 -19.34
N LYS A 675 32.67 11.92 -18.03
CA LYS A 675 32.26 13.12 -17.28
C LYS A 675 32.93 14.41 -17.78
N TYR A 676 34.16 14.33 -18.29
CA TYR A 676 34.83 15.46 -18.96
C TYR A 676 34.19 15.76 -20.33
N ALA A 677 33.93 14.73 -21.13
CA ALA A 677 33.31 14.89 -22.45
C ALA A 677 31.86 15.44 -22.37
N GLU A 678 31.07 14.98 -21.39
CA GLU A 678 29.73 15.49 -21.09
C GLU A 678 29.73 16.99 -20.74
N ARG A 679 30.79 17.47 -20.06
CA ARG A 679 31.00 18.91 -19.78
C ARG A 679 31.64 19.68 -20.95
N ARG A 680 31.97 19.00 -22.06
CA ARG A 680 32.75 19.54 -23.20
C ARG A 680 34.11 20.12 -22.79
N GLU A 681 34.72 19.50 -21.77
CA GLU A 681 36.05 19.80 -21.26
C GLU A 681 37.05 18.78 -21.80
N LYS A 682 38.23 19.19 -22.26
CA LYS A 682 39.31 18.26 -22.59
C LYS A 682 39.82 17.55 -21.33
N ILE A 683 40.23 16.28 -21.46
CA ILE A 683 40.83 15.51 -20.36
C ILE A 683 42.05 16.28 -19.81
N PRO A 684 42.07 16.69 -18.53
CA PRO A 684 43.15 17.49 -17.97
C PRO A 684 44.49 16.76 -17.94
N SER A 685 45.59 17.50 -18.09
CA SER A 685 46.94 16.95 -17.90
C SER A 685 47.20 16.54 -16.45
N ALA A 686 48.12 15.60 -16.25
CA ALA A 686 48.55 15.15 -14.92
C ALA A 686 48.92 16.33 -14.00
N GLU A 687 49.68 17.31 -14.51
CA GLU A 687 50.08 18.48 -13.71
C GLU A 687 48.89 19.29 -13.22
N LYS A 688 47.92 19.58 -14.10
CA LYS A 688 46.72 20.35 -13.71
C LYS A 688 45.94 19.62 -12.60
N ILE A 689 45.75 18.31 -12.71
CA ILE A 689 45.04 17.53 -11.67
C ILE A 689 45.86 17.54 -10.36
N TYR A 690 47.18 17.45 -10.45
CA TYR A 690 48.07 17.43 -9.28
C TYR A 690 48.13 18.79 -8.55
N GLU A 691 48.14 19.91 -9.28
CA GLU A 691 48.01 21.26 -8.71
C GLU A 691 46.63 21.47 -8.08
N GLU A 692 45.55 21.07 -8.75
CA GLU A 692 44.17 21.20 -8.24
C GLU A 692 43.99 20.36 -6.95
N ALA A 693 44.50 19.13 -6.92
CA ALA A 693 44.45 18.22 -5.77
C ALA A 693 45.30 18.70 -4.57
N ASN A 694 46.39 19.44 -4.81
CA ASN A 694 47.19 20.04 -3.75
C ASN A 694 46.55 21.28 -3.16
N ASN A 695 45.99 22.16 -4.00
CA ASN A 695 45.41 23.44 -3.57
C ASN A 695 44.00 23.31 -2.96
N HIS A 696 43.30 22.18 -3.17
CA HIS A 696 41.92 22.03 -2.71
C HIS A 696 41.82 21.88 -1.16
N PRO A 697 41.00 22.69 -0.44
CA PRO A 697 41.03 22.76 1.02
C PRO A 697 40.42 21.55 1.76
N HIS A 698 39.62 20.72 1.09
CA HIS A 698 38.90 19.61 1.73
C HIS A 698 39.49 18.24 1.37
N SER A 699 39.91 17.47 2.37
CA SER A 699 40.55 16.15 2.21
C SER A 699 39.74 15.14 1.38
N SER A 700 38.41 15.17 1.50
CA SER A 700 37.48 14.33 0.71
C SER A 700 37.61 14.55 -0.80
N GLU A 701 37.79 15.81 -1.23
CA GLU A 701 37.94 16.17 -2.64
C GLU A 701 39.40 16.13 -3.10
N ARG A 702 40.39 16.42 -2.22
CA ARG A 702 41.81 16.09 -2.49
C ARG A 702 41.96 14.60 -2.84
N LEU A 703 41.35 13.72 -2.04
CA LEU A 703 41.36 12.28 -2.29
C LEU A 703 40.70 11.93 -3.63
N ARG A 704 39.57 12.56 -3.99
CA ARG A 704 38.96 12.34 -5.32
C ARG A 704 39.92 12.75 -6.43
N LEU A 705 40.46 13.95 -6.39
CA LEU A 705 41.33 14.47 -7.45
C LEU A 705 42.64 13.66 -7.58
N PHE A 706 43.26 13.24 -6.47
CA PHE A 706 44.43 12.36 -6.54
C PHE A 706 44.08 10.94 -7.06
N VAL A 707 42.93 10.38 -6.68
CA VAL A 707 42.41 9.12 -7.24
C VAL A 707 42.14 9.24 -8.74
N GLU A 708 41.53 10.35 -9.17
CA GLU A 708 41.18 10.63 -10.56
C GLU A 708 42.42 10.78 -11.43
N GLY A 709 43.43 11.50 -10.93
CA GLY A 709 44.75 11.59 -11.54
C GLY A 709 45.48 10.25 -11.60
N TYR A 710 45.42 9.43 -10.54
CA TYR A 710 46.00 8.07 -10.53
C TYR A 710 45.33 7.13 -11.54
N ILE A 711 44.01 7.24 -11.76
CA ILE A 711 43.30 6.42 -12.75
C ILE A 711 43.61 6.86 -14.18
N LEU A 712 43.73 8.17 -14.44
CA LEU A 712 44.08 8.70 -15.76
C LEU A 712 45.58 8.56 -16.09
N TYR A 713 46.45 8.61 -15.09
CA TYR A 713 47.91 8.65 -15.20
C TYR A 713 48.58 7.69 -14.17
N PRO A 714 48.36 6.37 -14.27
CA PRO A 714 48.78 5.39 -13.25
C PRO A 714 50.29 5.27 -13.05
N GLU A 715 51.09 5.71 -14.01
CA GLU A 715 52.56 5.73 -13.93
C GLU A 715 53.10 6.92 -13.10
N ASP A 716 52.31 7.99 -12.90
CA ASP A 716 52.73 9.14 -12.11
C ASP A 716 52.54 8.89 -10.61
N LYS A 717 53.63 8.42 -9.98
CA LYS A 717 53.70 8.06 -8.56
C LYS A 717 53.39 9.23 -7.61
N ARG A 718 53.35 10.49 -8.07
CA ARG A 718 52.95 11.63 -7.24
C ARG A 718 51.51 11.50 -6.74
N PHE A 719 50.62 10.93 -7.55
CA PHE A 719 49.23 10.71 -7.15
C PHE A 719 49.09 9.70 -6.01
N LEU A 720 49.89 8.63 -5.97
CA LEU A 720 49.86 7.64 -4.89
C LEU A 720 50.17 8.26 -3.52
N LYS A 721 51.19 9.14 -3.46
CA LYS A 721 51.51 9.89 -2.24
C LYS A 721 50.36 10.84 -1.84
N GLY A 722 49.77 11.54 -2.80
CA GLY A 722 48.61 12.39 -2.57
C GLY A 722 47.38 11.61 -2.05
N ILE A 723 47.14 10.41 -2.58
CA ILE A 723 46.11 9.47 -2.11
C ILE A 723 46.37 9.09 -0.65
N GLU A 724 47.59 8.69 -0.28
CA GLU A 724 47.94 8.34 1.11
C GLU A 724 47.70 9.50 2.09
N GLU A 725 48.25 10.68 1.82
CA GLU A 725 48.12 11.86 2.68
C GLU A 725 46.65 12.31 2.84
N SER A 726 45.89 12.32 1.74
CA SER A 726 44.49 12.74 1.75
C SER A 726 43.55 11.68 2.34
N ALA A 727 43.81 10.38 2.13
CA ALA A 727 43.06 9.28 2.74
C ALA A 727 43.28 9.21 4.25
N GLN A 728 44.51 9.39 4.74
CA GLN A 728 44.79 9.46 6.19
C GLN A 728 44.12 10.70 6.80
N SER A 729 44.17 11.84 6.12
CA SER A 729 43.48 13.07 6.54
C SER A 729 41.95 12.89 6.62
N LEU A 730 41.38 12.15 5.66
CA LEU A 730 39.94 11.84 5.64
C LEU A 730 39.55 10.79 6.68
N LEU A 731 40.40 9.80 6.93
CA LEU A 731 40.22 8.77 7.98
C LEU A 731 40.16 9.43 9.36
N ASN A 732 41.11 10.31 9.66
CA ASN A 732 41.17 11.06 10.92
C ASN A 732 39.88 11.88 11.13
N TRP A 733 39.39 12.55 10.08
CA TRP A 733 38.16 13.34 10.14
C TRP A 733 36.90 12.46 10.31
N ALA A 734 36.84 11.31 9.62
CA ALA A 734 35.75 10.36 9.72
C ALA A 734 35.65 9.75 11.12
N MET A 735 36.79 9.39 11.72
CA MET A 735 36.88 8.93 13.12
C MET A 735 36.41 9.98 14.11
N GLU A 736 36.61 11.26 13.83
CA GLU A 736 36.10 12.34 14.68
C GLU A 736 34.57 12.50 14.55
N GLN A 737 33.99 12.43 13.34
CA GLN A 737 32.53 12.42 13.19
C GLN A 737 31.89 11.18 13.86
N HIS A 738 32.58 10.04 13.79
CA HIS A 738 32.16 8.78 14.43
C HIS A 738 32.08 8.90 15.96
N ARG A 739 33.11 9.49 16.61
CA ARG A 739 33.10 9.80 18.05
C ARG A 739 31.95 10.74 18.43
N GLN A 740 31.65 11.71 17.55
CA GLN A 740 30.53 12.64 17.69
C GLN A 740 29.15 12.01 17.37
N ARG A 741 29.07 10.67 17.26
CA ARG A 741 27.85 9.88 16.96
C ARG A 741 27.17 10.22 15.63
N LYS A 742 27.87 10.88 14.70
CA LYS A 742 27.41 11.14 13.32
C LYS A 742 27.75 9.91 12.46
N PHE A 743 27.14 8.78 12.79
CA PHE A 743 27.51 7.47 12.24
C PHE A 743 27.38 7.45 10.72
N GLU A 744 26.31 8.02 10.16
CA GLU A 744 26.03 8.10 8.73
C GLU A 744 27.14 8.86 7.99
N THR A 745 27.55 10.02 8.52
CA THR A 745 28.64 10.84 7.96
C THR A 745 29.98 10.12 8.04
N ALA A 746 30.26 9.39 9.12
CA ALA A 746 31.46 8.59 9.26
C ALA A 746 31.48 7.40 8.28
N ILE A 747 30.38 6.65 8.21
CA ILE A 747 30.14 5.54 7.27
C ILE A 747 30.37 6.00 5.83
N GLU A 748 29.83 7.15 5.44
CA GLU A 748 30.01 7.75 4.10
C GLU A 748 31.49 7.97 3.77
N ARG A 749 32.28 8.53 4.70
CA ARG A 749 33.72 8.78 4.48
C ARG A 749 34.56 7.52 4.56
N TYR A 750 34.27 6.57 5.45
CA TYR A 750 34.95 5.28 5.45
C TYR A 750 34.73 4.53 4.13
N ASN A 751 33.48 4.46 3.64
CA ASN A 751 33.19 3.87 2.33
C ASN A 751 33.94 4.58 1.19
N ARG A 752 34.05 5.91 1.22
CA ARG A 752 34.80 6.69 0.23
C ARG A 752 36.33 6.42 0.27
N ILE A 753 36.89 6.08 1.43
CA ILE A 753 38.28 5.64 1.58
C ILE A 753 38.46 4.19 1.10
N LEU A 754 37.55 3.28 1.47
CA LEU A 754 37.62 1.87 1.08
C LEU A 754 37.51 1.67 -0.43
N ASN A 755 36.66 2.46 -1.08
CA ASN A 755 36.42 2.41 -2.53
C ASN A 755 37.47 3.16 -3.37
N ALA A 756 38.41 3.87 -2.74
CA ALA A 756 39.46 4.60 -3.45
C ALA A 756 40.62 3.67 -3.85
N PRO A 757 40.92 3.48 -5.14
CA PRO A 757 42.10 2.75 -5.58
C PRO A 757 43.38 3.51 -5.19
N GLY A 758 44.48 2.78 -5.01
CA GLY A 758 45.77 3.33 -4.57
C GLY A 758 45.89 3.61 -3.06
N VAL A 759 44.80 3.57 -2.29
CA VAL A 759 44.86 3.74 -0.82
C VAL A 759 45.66 2.58 -0.16
N PRO A 760 46.66 2.89 0.69
CA PRO A 760 47.40 1.90 1.48
C PRO A 760 46.53 0.99 2.33
N GLU A 761 46.94 -0.27 2.46
CA GLU A 761 46.19 -1.30 3.19
C GLU A 761 46.08 -1.01 4.70
N SER A 762 47.08 -0.36 5.29
CA SER A 762 47.05 0.16 6.67
C SER A 762 45.90 1.14 6.92
N ILE A 763 45.59 2.01 5.95
CA ILE A 763 44.49 2.97 6.00
C ILE A 763 43.16 2.25 5.70
N ARG A 764 43.14 1.34 4.72
CA ARG A 764 41.96 0.53 4.38
C ARG A 764 41.48 -0.29 5.58
N ASN A 765 42.37 -0.96 6.29
CA ASN A 765 42.04 -1.82 7.43
C ASN A 765 41.53 -1.00 8.63
N GLN A 766 42.06 0.21 8.85
CA GLN A 766 41.53 1.15 9.85
C GLN A 766 40.12 1.66 9.45
N ALA A 767 39.91 2.03 8.19
CA ALA A 767 38.60 2.47 7.70
C ALA A 767 37.56 1.34 7.80
N LEU A 768 37.93 0.09 7.49
CA LEU A 768 37.04 -1.07 7.59
C LEU A 768 36.64 -1.37 9.04
N LYS A 769 37.62 -1.44 9.97
CA LYS A 769 37.36 -1.66 11.39
C LYS A 769 36.41 -0.61 11.98
N ASN A 770 36.63 0.67 11.66
CA ASN A 770 35.76 1.73 12.14
C ASN A 770 34.39 1.76 11.43
N LEU A 771 34.31 1.34 10.17
CA LEU A 771 33.04 1.17 9.45
C LEU A 771 32.14 0.10 10.09
N GLU A 772 32.70 -1.04 10.49
CA GLU A 772 31.95 -2.09 11.18
C GLU A 772 31.40 -1.63 12.53
N LEU A 773 32.20 -0.90 13.31
CA LEU A 773 31.77 -0.29 14.57
C LEU A 773 30.66 0.75 14.34
N ALA A 774 30.83 1.63 13.35
CA ALA A 774 29.84 2.65 13.01
C ALA A 774 28.50 2.05 12.57
N LYS A 775 28.51 0.96 11.79
CA LYS A 775 27.30 0.21 11.38
C LYS A 775 26.55 -0.43 12.55
N LYS A 776 27.20 -0.66 13.70
CA LYS A 776 26.59 -1.18 14.93
C LYS A 776 26.12 -0.06 15.89
N GLY A 777 26.38 1.22 15.56
CA GLY A 777 26.22 2.33 16.50
C GLY A 777 27.26 2.34 17.62
N GLU A 778 28.33 1.54 17.50
CA GLU A 778 29.41 1.44 18.46
C GLU A 778 30.44 2.55 18.19
N ILE A 779 30.78 3.32 19.22
CA ILE A 779 31.93 4.24 19.19
C ILE A 779 33.20 3.39 19.39
N PRO A 780 34.32 3.65 18.69
CA PRO A 780 35.54 2.89 18.88
C PRO A 780 36.03 2.98 20.34
N PHE A 781 36.02 1.84 21.03
CA PHE A 781 36.37 1.75 22.44
C PHE A 781 37.85 2.08 22.69
N SER A 782 38.09 2.78 23.81
CA SER A 782 39.35 3.41 24.23
C SER A 782 39.79 4.63 23.41
N ARG A 783 40.30 5.64 24.12
CA ARG A 783 41.00 6.77 23.51
C ARG A 783 42.46 6.38 23.28
N THR A 784 42.66 5.47 22.33
CA THR A 784 43.98 5.10 21.83
C THR A 784 44.57 6.26 21.04
N ILE A 785 45.71 6.79 21.51
CA ILE A 785 46.48 7.88 20.91
C ILE A 785 47.87 7.31 20.63
N ILE A 786 48.25 7.27 19.35
CA ILE A 786 49.55 6.74 18.92
C ILE A 786 50.41 7.89 18.41
N THR A 787 51.59 8.08 19.02
CA THR A 787 52.67 8.92 18.48
C THR A 787 53.79 8.04 17.93
N TYR A 788 54.58 8.63 17.04
CA TYR A 788 55.82 8.05 16.56
C TYR A 788 56.97 8.98 16.93
N THR A 789 58.04 8.43 17.49
CA THR A 789 59.26 9.18 17.81
C THR A 789 60.40 8.69 16.93
N ASP A 790 60.90 9.57 16.06
CA ASP A 790 62.01 9.28 15.16
C ASP A 790 63.36 9.38 15.87
N TYR A 791 64.22 8.37 15.65
CA TYR A 791 65.57 8.32 16.19
C TYR A 791 66.59 8.30 15.05
N ASN A 792 67.57 9.21 15.09
CA ASN A 792 68.62 9.35 14.06
C ASN A 792 69.72 8.28 14.20
N ILE A 793 69.31 7.01 14.21
CA ILE A 793 70.17 5.81 14.27
C ILE A 793 69.45 4.67 13.54
N SER A 794 70.16 3.87 12.75
CA SER A 794 69.53 2.74 12.05
C SER A 794 69.26 1.57 12.99
N PHE A 795 68.40 0.66 12.55
CA PHE A 795 68.07 -0.55 13.29
C PHE A 795 69.31 -1.44 13.53
N GLU A 796 70.16 -1.59 12.52
CA GLU A 796 71.39 -2.39 12.55
C GLU A 796 72.42 -1.80 13.51
N GLU A 797 72.58 -0.47 13.51
CA GLU A 797 73.47 0.24 14.42
C GLU A 797 73.01 0.07 15.87
N ALA A 798 71.70 0.22 16.13
CA ALA A 798 71.12 -0.03 17.45
C ALA A 798 71.31 -1.50 17.89
N LEU A 799 70.99 -2.46 17.02
CA LEU A 799 71.15 -3.90 17.25
C LEU A 799 72.61 -4.27 17.59
N ARG A 800 73.56 -3.77 16.78
CA ARG A 800 75.00 -3.95 16.99
C ARG A 800 75.43 -3.46 18.38
N ILE A 801 74.94 -2.31 18.82
CA ILE A 801 75.24 -1.76 20.15
C ILE A 801 74.60 -2.61 21.26
N GLN A 802 73.35 -3.07 21.11
CA GLN A 802 72.72 -3.95 22.11
C GLN A 802 73.51 -5.25 22.32
N MET A 803 74.04 -5.85 21.25
CA MET A 803 74.85 -7.08 21.33
C MET A 803 76.15 -6.88 22.13
N THR A 804 76.68 -5.66 22.25
CA THR A 804 77.86 -5.37 23.10
C THR A 804 77.58 -5.39 24.61
N ARG A 805 76.31 -5.49 25.02
CA ARG A 805 75.88 -5.41 26.44
C ARG A 805 75.61 -6.78 27.08
N SER A 806 76.07 -7.87 26.45
CA SER A 806 75.78 -9.25 26.85
C SER A 806 74.29 -9.49 27.17
N PRO A 807 73.38 -9.17 26.22
CA PRO A 807 71.95 -9.26 26.43
C PRO A 807 71.55 -10.70 26.74
N LYS A 808 70.65 -10.89 27.70
CA LYS A 808 70.29 -12.20 28.25
C LYS A 808 68.90 -12.63 27.81
N THR A 809 68.63 -13.93 27.84
CA THR A 809 67.30 -14.50 27.54
C THR A 809 67.03 -15.76 28.37
N THR A 810 65.75 -16.12 28.43
CA THR A 810 65.26 -17.41 28.97
C THR A 810 64.80 -18.35 27.85
N THR A 811 64.90 -17.94 26.58
CA THR A 811 64.42 -18.69 25.41
C THR A 811 65.62 -19.20 24.61
N PRO A 812 65.84 -20.53 24.47
CA PRO A 812 67.01 -21.05 23.77
C PRO A 812 66.86 -20.93 22.25
N ARG A 813 67.47 -19.88 21.68
CA ARG A 813 67.51 -19.59 20.24
C ARG A 813 68.89 -19.08 19.82
N GLY A 814 69.44 -19.62 18.73
CA GLY A 814 70.69 -19.13 18.14
C GLY A 814 71.12 -19.90 16.90
N TYR A 815 72.34 -19.63 16.42
CA TYR A 815 72.80 -20.11 15.12
C TYR A 815 73.62 -21.39 15.19
N VAL A 816 73.41 -22.29 14.22
CA VAL A 816 74.22 -23.50 13.98
C VAL A 816 74.52 -23.66 12.49
N HIS A 817 75.64 -24.30 12.13
CA HIS A 817 75.97 -24.54 10.71
C HIS A 817 75.04 -25.61 10.10
N LYS A 818 74.54 -25.37 8.88
CA LYS A 818 73.52 -26.18 8.22
C LYS A 818 73.87 -27.67 8.12
N ASP A 819 75.15 -27.98 7.85
CA ASP A 819 75.61 -29.36 7.56
C ASP A 819 75.45 -30.31 8.75
N TYR A 820 75.38 -29.75 9.96
CA TYR A 820 75.19 -30.50 11.20
C TYR A 820 73.73 -30.69 11.60
N ILE A 821 72.76 -30.25 10.78
CA ILE A 821 71.32 -30.49 10.99
C ILE A 821 70.75 -31.32 9.84
N LYS A 822 70.08 -32.43 10.16
CA LYS A 822 69.30 -33.23 9.20
C LYS A 822 67.93 -33.54 9.77
N ASN A 823 66.87 -33.34 8.98
CA ASN A 823 65.47 -33.62 9.34
C ASN A 823 65.07 -33.04 10.72
N GLY A 824 65.44 -31.79 11.00
CA GLY A 824 65.15 -31.12 12.28
C GLY A 824 65.89 -31.68 13.49
N ARG A 825 67.01 -32.41 13.29
CA ARG A 825 67.84 -32.98 14.37
C ARG A 825 69.33 -32.76 14.14
N VAL A 826 70.07 -32.69 15.23
CA VAL A 826 71.53 -32.59 15.23
C VAL A 826 72.16 -33.89 14.74
N ASN A 827 72.97 -33.79 13.68
CA ASN A 827 73.67 -34.88 13.01
C ASN A 827 75.18 -34.62 13.01
N ILE A 828 75.84 -35.05 14.07
CA ILE A 828 77.30 -34.97 14.28
C ILE A 828 77.89 -36.36 14.52
N SER A 829 79.17 -36.55 14.23
CA SER A 829 79.86 -37.83 14.46
C SER A 829 80.01 -38.12 15.96
N SER A 830 80.64 -37.20 16.69
CA SER A 830 80.86 -37.22 18.15
C SER A 830 80.89 -35.79 18.71
N GLY A 831 80.92 -35.66 20.04
CA GLY A 831 80.93 -34.36 20.73
C GLY A 831 79.55 -33.68 20.74
N HIS A 832 79.56 -32.35 20.77
CA HIS A 832 78.38 -31.49 20.91
C HIS A 832 78.39 -30.42 19.80
N LEU A 833 77.22 -30.01 19.30
CA LEU A 833 77.10 -28.90 18.36
C LEU A 833 76.97 -27.58 19.13
N ASN A 834 77.93 -26.66 18.95
CA ASN A 834 77.88 -25.34 19.57
C ASN A 834 76.83 -24.44 18.89
N VAL A 835 75.93 -23.87 19.68
CA VAL A 835 74.99 -22.80 19.26
C VAL A 835 75.67 -21.45 19.47
N ARG A 836 75.60 -20.57 18.49
CA ARG A 836 76.28 -19.26 18.50
C ARG A 836 75.34 -18.06 18.53
N SER A 837 75.82 -16.96 19.08
CA SER A 837 75.09 -15.69 19.16
C SER A 837 74.86 -15.04 17.79
N SER A 838 75.73 -15.25 16.81
CA SER A 838 75.60 -14.72 15.45
C SER A 838 75.92 -15.79 14.40
N ALA A 839 75.54 -15.55 13.14
CA ALA A 839 75.80 -16.41 11.99
C ALA A 839 77.27 -16.36 11.54
N SER A 840 78.20 -16.70 12.44
CA SER A 840 79.65 -16.67 12.22
C SER A 840 80.38 -17.68 13.12
N MET A 841 81.49 -18.23 12.64
CA MET A 841 82.42 -19.04 13.46
C MET A 841 83.05 -18.24 14.62
N THR A 842 83.05 -16.91 14.54
CA THR A 842 83.50 -16.02 15.63
C THR A 842 82.40 -15.61 16.61
N GLY A 843 81.13 -15.97 16.36
CA GLY A 843 80.03 -15.69 17.29
C GLY A 843 80.19 -16.43 18.62
N ASN A 844 79.91 -15.77 19.74
CA ASN A 844 80.02 -16.34 21.08
C ASN A 844 79.19 -17.62 21.20
N ILE A 845 79.70 -18.63 21.91
CA ILE A 845 78.97 -19.89 22.15
C ILE A 845 77.96 -19.65 23.27
N ILE A 846 76.68 -19.69 22.94
CA ILE A 846 75.56 -19.43 23.87
C ILE A 846 74.80 -20.70 24.29
N GLY A 847 75.09 -21.83 23.64
CA GLY A 847 74.48 -23.11 23.94
C GLY A 847 75.25 -24.28 23.31
N LYS A 848 74.85 -25.49 23.69
CA LYS A 848 75.34 -26.75 23.12
C LYS A 848 74.15 -27.67 22.86
N LEU A 849 74.24 -28.49 21.81
CA LEU A 849 73.23 -29.47 21.46
C LEU A 849 73.85 -30.86 21.32
N GLU A 850 73.13 -31.87 21.80
CA GLU A 850 73.51 -33.27 21.74
C GLU A 850 73.16 -33.91 20.40
N LYS A 851 73.90 -34.97 20.03
CA LYS A 851 73.61 -35.78 18.84
C LYS A 851 72.17 -36.32 18.88
N GLY A 852 71.40 -36.07 17.83
CA GLY A 852 70.00 -36.47 17.70
C GLY A 852 68.98 -35.54 18.39
N GLN A 853 69.41 -34.52 19.14
CA GLN A 853 68.53 -33.51 19.74
C GLN A 853 67.68 -32.82 18.66
N LYS A 854 66.39 -32.63 18.95
CA LYS A 854 65.47 -31.90 18.04
C LYS A 854 65.76 -30.39 18.09
N VAL A 855 65.68 -29.77 16.93
CA VAL A 855 65.71 -28.31 16.76
C VAL A 855 64.58 -27.87 15.83
N THR A 856 64.01 -26.69 16.10
CA THR A 856 63.07 -26.03 15.20
C THR A 856 63.86 -25.00 14.39
N ILE A 857 63.95 -25.16 13.08
CA ILE A 857 64.59 -24.19 12.18
C ILE A 857 63.62 -23.02 11.99
N LEU A 858 64.09 -21.81 12.31
CA LEU A 858 63.33 -20.56 12.21
C LEU A 858 63.72 -19.73 10.97
N GLY A 859 64.93 -19.92 10.45
CA GLY A 859 65.43 -19.22 9.28
C GLY A 859 66.85 -19.64 8.90
N GLN A 860 67.39 -19.04 7.84
CA GLN A 860 68.74 -19.31 7.34
C GLN A 860 69.43 -18.00 6.92
N LYS A 861 70.71 -17.85 7.29
CA LYS A 861 71.57 -16.69 6.96
C LYS A 861 72.89 -17.23 6.41
N GLY A 862 73.00 -17.31 5.08
CA GLY A 862 74.09 -18.03 4.41
C GLY A 862 74.07 -19.52 4.76
N ASP A 863 75.18 -20.05 5.28
CA ASP A 863 75.29 -21.45 5.71
C ASP A 863 74.87 -21.71 7.16
N TRP A 864 74.34 -20.70 7.86
CA TRP A 864 73.86 -20.80 9.24
C TRP A 864 72.35 -20.90 9.30
N LEU A 865 71.84 -21.85 10.08
CA LEU A 865 70.44 -21.97 10.46
C LEU A 865 70.22 -21.27 11.80
N ASP A 866 69.20 -20.41 11.87
CA ASP A 866 68.64 -19.92 13.13
C ASP A 866 67.73 -21.02 13.69
N VAL A 867 68.02 -21.49 14.90
CA VAL A 867 67.33 -22.62 15.53
C VAL A 867 66.85 -22.30 16.94
N SER A 868 65.61 -22.68 17.22
CA SER A 868 65.05 -22.79 18.57
C SER A 868 65.16 -24.23 19.08
N TYR A 869 65.43 -24.39 20.37
CA TYR A 869 65.69 -25.70 21.00
C TYR A 869 65.21 -25.72 22.46
N SER A 870 65.07 -26.92 23.02
CA SER A 870 64.85 -27.09 24.46
C SER A 870 66.18 -27.18 25.20
N ALA A 871 66.32 -26.41 26.28
CA ALA A 871 67.44 -26.47 27.21
C ALA A 871 66.95 -26.14 28.64
N PRO A 872 67.46 -26.81 29.69
CA PRO A 872 66.98 -26.61 31.05
C PRO A 872 67.52 -25.33 31.71
N GLY A 873 66.63 -24.38 32.01
CA GLY A 873 66.73 -23.52 33.20
C GLY A 873 67.84 -22.46 33.28
N LEU A 874 68.54 -22.13 32.20
CA LEU A 874 69.64 -21.16 32.24
C LEU A 874 69.28 -19.79 31.64
N PHE A 875 69.64 -18.73 32.36
CA PHE A 875 69.61 -17.35 31.89
C PHE A 875 70.90 -17.07 31.09
N HIS A 876 70.86 -17.32 29.79
CA HIS A 876 72.03 -17.33 28.91
C HIS A 876 72.09 -16.09 27.99
N ASP A 877 73.22 -15.89 27.31
CA ASP A 877 73.35 -14.84 26.29
C ASP A 877 72.39 -15.06 25.12
N ALA A 878 71.81 -13.97 24.63
CA ALA A 878 70.89 -13.97 23.49
C ALA A 878 71.65 -13.99 22.16
N SER A 879 70.98 -14.46 21.12
CA SER A 879 71.45 -14.37 19.73
C SER A 879 71.00 -13.06 19.08
N GLU A 880 71.72 -12.65 18.03
CA GLU A 880 71.45 -11.52 17.16
C GLU A 880 70.01 -11.53 16.63
N ALA A 881 69.50 -12.69 16.21
CA ALA A 881 68.10 -12.86 15.80
C ALA A 881 67.12 -12.61 16.96
N ALA A 882 67.38 -13.16 18.15
CA ALA A 882 66.52 -12.96 19.31
C ALA A 882 66.54 -11.51 19.82
N VAL A 883 67.68 -10.82 19.75
CA VAL A 883 67.75 -9.39 20.07
C VAL A 883 67.01 -8.57 19.01
N ALA A 884 67.18 -8.85 17.72
CA ALA A 884 66.51 -8.15 16.63
C ALA A 884 64.97 -8.28 16.73
N GLU A 885 64.47 -9.48 16.97
CA GLU A 885 63.04 -9.79 17.14
C GLU A 885 62.36 -8.93 18.21
N TYR A 886 63.00 -8.77 19.38
CA TYR A 886 62.43 -7.98 20.49
C TYR A 886 62.77 -6.48 20.39
N LEU A 887 63.82 -6.12 19.65
CA LEU A 887 64.21 -4.72 19.40
C LEU A 887 63.33 -4.06 18.34
N ASP A 888 62.86 -4.78 17.33
CA ASP A 888 62.04 -4.22 16.25
C ASP A 888 60.63 -3.81 16.76
N PRO A 889 60.27 -2.51 16.80
CA PRO A 889 58.97 -2.04 17.26
C PRO A 889 57.78 -2.59 16.47
N ASN A 890 57.99 -3.10 15.24
CA ASN A 890 56.92 -3.69 14.43
C ASN A 890 56.52 -5.10 14.92
N ASN A 891 57.40 -5.81 15.62
CA ASN A 891 57.16 -7.15 16.18
C ASN A 891 56.66 -7.12 17.63
N ASN A 892 56.39 -5.93 18.18
CA ASN A 892 56.12 -5.71 19.60
C ASN A 892 54.61 -5.59 19.89
N ASP A 893 54.12 -6.16 21.02
CA ASP A 893 52.78 -5.79 21.52
C ASP A 893 52.78 -4.30 21.90
N ILE A 894 51.75 -3.57 21.46
CA ILE A 894 51.62 -2.13 21.61
C ILE A 894 51.70 -1.65 23.06
N PHE A 895 51.35 -2.48 24.05
CA PHE A 895 51.49 -2.14 25.47
C PHE A 895 52.95 -2.00 25.94
N GLN A 896 53.94 -2.49 25.20
CA GLN A 896 55.36 -2.16 25.46
C GLN A 896 55.66 -0.68 25.18
N HIS A 897 54.87 -0.05 24.32
CA HIS A 897 54.95 1.35 23.93
C HIS A 897 54.03 2.26 24.75
N LEU A 898 53.30 1.72 25.74
CA LEU A 898 52.42 2.49 26.64
C LEU A 898 53.22 3.58 27.34
N VAL A 899 52.75 4.82 27.23
CA VAL A 899 53.39 6.00 27.81
C VAL A 899 53.09 6.08 29.30
N LEU A 900 54.06 5.68 30.10
CA LEU A 900 53.98 5.54 31.56
C LEU A 900 53.89 6.88 32.30
N THR A 901 53.97 8.02 31.60
CA THR A 901 53.75 9.37 32.16
C THR A 901 52.32 9.88 32.03
N GLU A 902 51.49 9.29 31.15
CA GLU A 902 50.13 9.74 30.90
C GLU A 902 49.11 9.06 31.81
N SER A 903 48.05 9.77 32.18
CA SER A 903 46.96 9.24 33.00
C SER A 903 46.05 8.31 32.18
N VAL A 904 45.56 7.25 32.82
CA VAL A 904 44.52 6.38 32.24
C VAL A 904 43.16 7.08 32.10
N GLY A 905 42.95 8.21 32.78
CA GLY A 905 41.76 9.07 32.62
C GLY A 905 40.45 8.53 33.21
N VAL A 906 40.48 7.42 33.97
CA VAL A 906 39.29 6.86 34.63
C VAL A 906 39.15 7.30 36.09
N SER A 907 37.95 7.17 36.65
CA SER A 907 37.66 7.55 38.04
C SER A 907 38.08 6.48 39.07
N ALA A 908 38.26 6.89 40.33
CA ALA A 908 38.61 6.00 41.45
C ALA A 908 37.62 4.83 41.60
N LYS A 909 36.33 5.02 41.28
CA LYS A 909 35.32 3.95 41.25
C LYS A 909 35.68 2.84 40.26
N GLN A 910 36.27 3.16 39.12
CA GLN A 910 36.74 2.15 38.16
C GLN A 910 37.99 1.43 38.65
N LEU A 911 38.99 2.15 39.17
CA LEU A 911 40.18 1.51 39.73
C LEU A 911 39.84 0.61 40.93
N ASN A 912 38.83 0.98 41.73
CA ASN A 912 38.32 0.16 42.83
C ASN A 912 37.62 -1.14 42.38
N LYS A 913 37.15 -1.24 41.13
CA LYS A 913 36.69 -2.51 40.54
C LYS A 913 37.88 -3.46 40.31
N VAL A 914 39.01 -2.92 39.84
CA VAL A 914 40.24 -3.67 39.54
C VAL A 914 40.99 -4.10 40.81
N LEU A 915 40.94 -3.22 41.83
CA LEU A 915 41.53 -3.44 43.15
C LEU A 915 40.67 -4.31 44.08
N ALA A 916 39.44 -4.67 43.69
CA ALA A 916 38.55 -5.47 44.51
C ALA A 916 39.21 -6.81 44.92
N GLY A 917 39.23 -7.10 46.22
CA GLY A 917 39.83 -8.31 46.77
C GLY A 917 41.37 -8.31 46.83
N ARG A 918 42.07 -7.25 46.38
CA ARG A 918 43.54 -7.13 46.43
C ARG A 918 44.04 -6.72 47.82
N GLY A 919 43.58 -7.41 48.86
CA GLY A 919 43.98 -7.17 50.25
C GLY A 919 43.76 -5.71 50.65
N ILE A 920 44.77 -5.09 51.27
CA ILE A 920 44.72 -3.68 51.72
C ILE A 920 44.65 -2.66 50.57
N LEU A 921 44.93 -3.06 49.32
CA LEU A 921 44.80 -2.18 48.16
C LEU A 921 43.33 -2.01 47.72
N SER A 922 42.42 -2.86 48.22
CA SER A 922 40.99 -2.81 47.88
C SER A 922 40.33 -1.53 48.39
N GLY A 923 39.94 -0.65 47.47
CA GLY A 923 39.35 0.67 47.77
C GLY A 923 40.31 1.86 47.53
N MET A 924 41.60 1.59 47.34
CA MET A 924 42.66 2.61 47.29
C MET A 924 42.81 3.34 45.94
N GLY A 925 41.86 3.19 45.02
CA GLY A 925 41.93 3.75 43.66
C GLY A 925 42.09 5.27 43.60
N GLN A 926 41.62 6.01 44.61
CA GLN A 926 41.87 7.45 44.70
C GLN A 926 43.34 7.76 45.01
N ALA A 927 43.98 7.03 45.93
CA ALA A 927 45.40 7.21 46.24
C ALA A 927 46.32 6.89 45.04
N PHE A 928 45.94 5.93 44.19
CA PHE A 928 46.63 5.67 42.92
C PHE A 928 46.48 6.82 41.91
N ILE A 929 45.30 7.45 41.82
CA ILE A 929 45.07 8.66 41.00
C ILE A 929 45.86 9.84 41.56
N ASP A 930 45.85 10.05 42.88
CA ASP A 930 46.56 11.17 43.50
C ASP A 930 48.08 11.01 43.38
N GLY A 931 48.60 9.79 43.56
CA GLY A 931 50.00 9.45 43.31
C GLY A 931 50.40 9.61 41.83
N GLY A 932 49.61 9.04 40.92
CA GLY A 932 49.85 9.13 39.48
C GLY A 932 49.81 10.57 38.96
N ARG A 933 48.80 11.35 39.36
CA ARG A 933 48.64 12.76 38.97
C ARG A 933 49.73 13.66 39.57
N LYS A 934 50.14 13.42 40.82
CA LYS A 934 51.13 14.26 41.53
C LYS A 934 52.56 14.08 41.02
N TYR A 935 52.89 12.90 40.46
CA TYR A 935 54.24 12.58 39.99
C TYR A 935 54.29 12.18 38.50
N SER A 936 53.22 12.43 37.75
CA SER A 936 53.06 12.06 36.33
C SER A 936 53.44 10.61 36.05
N VAL A 937 52.69 9.68 36.64
CA VAL A 937 52.82 8.23 36.42
C VAL A 937 51.46 7.61 36.12
N ASN A 938 51.42 6.71 35.15
CA ASN A 938 50.23 5.95 34.79
C ASN A 938 49.71 5.10 35.97
N GLU A 939 48.44 5.28 36.31
CA GLU A 939 47.80 4.71 37.50
C GLU A 939 47.72 3.18 37.41
N VAL A 940 47.51 2.62 36.22
CA VAL A 940 47.46 1.17 36.00
C VAL A 940 48.85 0.54 36.14
N TYR A 941 49.91 1.24 35.73
CA TYR A 941 51.29 0.81 35.96
C TYR A 941 51.63 0.77 37.47
N LEU A 942 51.22 1.79 38.24
CA LEU A 942 51.37 1.79 39.70
C LEU A 942 50.59 0.65 40.36
N ILE A 943 49.36 0.39 39.92
CA ILE A 943 48.53 -0.73 40.42
C ILE A 943 49.19 -2.09 40.08
N SER A 944 49.72 -2.25 38.86
CA SER A 944 50.41 -3.48 38.45
C SER A 944 51.63 -3.78 39.34
N HIS A 945 52.45 -2.76 39.63
CA HIS A 945 53.59 -2.91 40.53
C HIS A 945 53.17 -3.15 41.97
N ALA A 946 52.23 -2.36 42.50
CA ALA A 946 51.76 -2.54 43.88
C ALA A 946 51.17 -3.94 44.12
N ILE A 947 50.41 -4.48 43.16
CA ILE A 947 49.88 -5.85 43.22
C ILE A 947 51.01 -6.90 43.26
N LEU A 948 52.09 -6.71 42.48
CA LEU A 948 53.23 -7.61 42.43
C LEU A 948 54.05 -7.58 43.72
N GLU A 949 54.55 -6.40 44.10
CA GLU A 949 55.44 -6.19 45.26
C GLU A 949 54.80 -6.56 46.61
N THR A 950 53.46 -6.47 46.71
CA THR A 950 52.73 -6.76 47.95
C THR A 950 52.04 -8.13 47.96
N GLY A 951 52.14 -8.92 46.88
CA GLY A 951 51.40 -10.17 46.73
C GLY A 951 49.89 -9.95 46.87
N ASN A 952 49.29 -9.10 46.04
CA ASN A 952 47.88 -8.68 46.11
C ASN A 952 47.50 -8.01 47.44
N GLY A 953 48.33 -7.11 47.97
CA GLY A 953 48.06 -6.36 49.20
C GLY A 953 48.08 -7.22 50.46
N THR A 954 48.83 -8.33 50.48
CA THR A 954 48.84 -9.30 51.59
C THR A 954 50.17 -9.44 52.33
N SER A 955 51.27 -8.86 51.82
CA SER A 955 52.57 -8.89 52.47
C SER A 955 52.57 -8.19 53.84
N GLN A 956 53.53 -8.52 54.71
CA GLN A 956 53.64 -7.91 56.04
C GLN A 956 53.89 -6.39 55.96
N LEU A 957 54.73 -5.96 55.03
CA LEU A 957 55.00 -4.54 54.74
C LEU A 957 53.78 -3.78 54.21
N ALA A 958 52.91 -4.45 53.44
CA ALA A 958 51.66 -3.86 52.96
C ALA A 958 50.59 -3.77 54.07
N LYS A 959 50.46 -4.80 54.91
CA LYS A 959 49.47 -4.84 56.01
C LYS A 959 49.75 -3.85 57.14
N GLY A 960 50.99 -3.42 57.29
CA GLY A 960 51.43 -2.47 58.31
C GLY A 960 52.39 -3.10 59.32
N VAL A 961 53.49 -2.41 59.61
CA VAL A 961 54.50 -2.80 60.61
C VAL A 961 54.69 -1.68 61.61
N GLU A 962 54.58 -1.97 62.90
CA GLU A 962 54.83 -0.99 63.95
C GLU A 962 56.33 -0.72 64.13
N VAL A 963 56.70 0.55 64.10
CA VAL A 963 58.07 1.05 64.33
C VAL A 963 58.01 2.15 65.38
N GLY A 964 59.00 2.17 66.29
CA GLY A 964 59.14 3.18 67.33
C GLY A 964 60.60 3.55 67.59
N LYS A 965 60.83 4.63 68.33
CA LYS A 965 62.17 5.10 68.72
C LYS A 965 62.56 4.54 70.08
N ASN A 966 63.76 3.97 70.18
CA ASN A 966 64.34 3.58 71.46
C ASN A 966 64.84 4.83 72.23
N ARG A 967 65.48 4.62 73.40
CA ARG A 967 66.01 5.71 74.24
C ARG A 967 67.07 6.58 73.55
N ASP A 968 67.82 6.00 72.61
CA ASP A 968 68.87 6.67 71.83
C ASP A 968 68.29 7.39 70.59
N GLY A 969 66.97 7.31 70.37
CA GLY A 969 66.28 7.88 69.21
C GLY A 969 66.27 6.99 67.96
N HIS A 970 66.95 5.84 67.99
CA HIS A 970 67.04 4.90 66.87
C HIS A 970 65.72 4.18 66.60
N LEU A 971 65.40 3.97 65.32
CA LEU A 971 64.19 3.29 64.87
C LEU A 971 64.34 1.77 64.97
N VAL A 972 63.38 1.14 65.65
CA VAL A 972 63.30 -0.32 65.82
C VAL A 972 61.86 -0.81 65.63
N LEU A 973 61.71 -2.06 65.18
CA LEU A 973 60.40 -2.71 65.11
C LEU A 973 59.83 -2.89 66.53
N VAL A 974 58.53 -2.68 66.68
CA VAL A 974 57.84 -2.93 67.95
C VAL A 974 57.59 -4.43 68.11
N THR A 975 57.88 -4.93 69.30
CA THR A 975 57.57 -6.29 69.75
C THR A 975 56.85 -6.22 71.09
N SER A 976 56.12 -7.27 71.47
CA SER A 976 55.46 -7.36 72.79
C SER A 976 56.44 -7.18 73.96
N SER A 977 57.73 -7.47 73.76
CA SER A 977 58.79 -7.33 74.76
C SER A 977 59.43 -5.94 74.85
N ASN A 978 59.49 -5.17 73.74
CA ASN A 978 60.13 -3.84 73.74
C ASN A 978 59.14 -2.68 73.82
N ARG A 979 57.86 -2.88 73.51
CA ARG A 979 56.84 -1.82 73.33
C ARG A 979 56.79 -0.76 74.43
N SER A 980 56.91 -1.15 75.70
CA SER A 980 56.88 -0.24 76.86
C SER A 980 58.11 0.66 77.00
N SER A 981 59.20 0.38 76.27
CA SER A 981 60.45 1.14 76.25
C SER A 981 60.59 2.07 75.04
N LEU A 982 59.64 2.05 74.11
CA LEU A 982 59.70 2.80 72.85
C LEU A 982 58.78 4.03 72.89
N THR A 983 59.22 5.09 72.22
CA THR A 983 58.44 6.32 72.04
C THR A 983 58.05 6.50 70.56
N ASN A 984 57.07 7.37 70.30
CA ASN A 984 56.66 7.75 68.94
C ASN A 984 56.28 6.55 68.04
N ILE A 985 55.69 5.50 68.62
CA ILE A 985 55.23 4.32 67.87
C ILE A 985 54.24 4.75 66.79
N ARG A 986 54.43 4.23 65.57
CA ARG A 986 53.52 4.35 64.42
C ARG A 986 53.47 3.03 63.66
N THR A 987 52.31 2.67 63.15
CA THR A 987 52.20 1.69 62.06
C THR A 987 52.73 2.33 60.79
N THR A 988 53.51 1.56 60.02
CA THR A 988 54.14 2.00 58.77
C THR A 988 53.77 1.06 57.64
N TYR A 989 53.47 1.62 56.47
CA TYR A 989 52.96 0.91 55.31
C TYR A 989 53.92 1.06 54.13
N ASN A 990 54.11 0.01 53.33
CA ASN A 990 55.01 0.06 52.17
C ASN A 990 54.48 -0.83 51.04
N MET A 991 53.93 -0.19 50.00
CA MET A 991 53.22 -0.85 48.91
C MET A 991 54.08 -1.18 47.68
N PHE A 992 55.37 -0.89 47.71
CA PHE A 992 56.29 -1.08 46.56
C PHE A 992 57.67 -1.62 47.00
N GLY A 993 57.76 -2.27 48.16
CA GLY A 993 59.01 -2.87 48.66
C GLY A 993 60.17 -1.89 48.93
N VAL A 994 59.92 -0.57 48.96
CA VAL A 994 60.98 0.43 48.91
C VAL A 994 61.85 0.38 50.16
N GLY A 995 63.17 0.27 50.01
CA GLY A 995 64.10 0.12 51.13
C GLY A 995 64.11 -1.26 51.78
N ALA A 996 63.38 -2.26 51.26
CA ALA A 996 63.54 -3.64 51.66
C ALA A 996 64.85 -4.22 51.07
N HIS A 997 65.65 -4.88 51.91
CA HIS A 997 66.92 -5.51 51.51
C HIS A 997 66.95 -6.98 51.95
N ASP A 998 67.57 -7.85 51.16
CA ASP A 998 67.63 -9.28 51.43
C ASP A 998 68.20 -9.59 52.83
N GLY A 999 67.63 -10.61 53.47
CA GLY A 999 67.95 -10.98 54.86
C GLY A 999 67.38 -10.04 55.94
N ASN A 1000 66.93 -8.82 55.61
CA ASN A 1000 66.43 -7.84 56.59
C ASN A 1000 65.18 -7.06 56.10
N ALA A 1001 64.48 -7.60 55.09
CA ALA A 1001 63.49 -6.89 54.27
C ALA A 1001 62.40 -6.16 55.07
N VAL A 1002 61.78 -6.84 56.04
CA VAL A 1002 60.68 -6.28 56.85
C VAL A 1002 61.16 -5.12 57.73
N LYS A 1003 62.33 -5.23 58.36
CA LYS A 1003 62.87 -4.14 59.19
C LYS A 1003 63.28 -2.94 58.33
N ALA A 1004 64.05 -3.18 57.28
CA ALA A 1004 64.57 -2.11 56.42
C ALA A 1004 63.43 -1.35 55.71
N GLY A 1005 62.47 -2.08 55.13
CA GLY A 1005 61.31 -1.48 54.45
C GLY A 1005 60.33 -0.75 55.38
N ALA A 1006 60.21 -1.16 56.65
CA ALA A 1006 59.39 -0.48 57.64
C ALA A 1006 60.09 0.75 58.25
N THR A 1007 61.41 0.66 58.53
CA THR A 1007 62.21 1.82 58.94
C THR A 1007 62.20 2.90 57.84
N TYR A 1008 62.38 2.52 56.58
CA TYR A 1008 62.29 3.44 55.45
C TYR A 1008 60.89 4.09 55.34
N ALA A 1009 59.83 3.29 55.49
CA ALA A 1009 58.45 3.80 55.52
C ALA A 1009 58.21 4.79 56.68
N TYR A 1010 58.78 4.56 57.86
CA TYR A 1010 58.74 5.52 58.97
C TYR A 1010 59.42 6.84 58.62
N GLU A 1011 60.61 6.77 58.01
CA GLU A 1011 61.41 7.95 57.62
C GLU A 1011 60.76 8.77 56.50
N GLN A 1012 60.04 8.11 55.57
CA GLN A 1012 59.24 8.78 54.54
C GLN A 1012 57.84 9.21 55.01
N GLY A 1013 57.47 8.91 56.26
CA GLY A 1013 56.18 9.30 56.86
C GLY A 1013 54.97 8.50 56.40
N TRP A 1014 55.16 7.27 55.92
CA TRP A 1014 54.12 6.41 55.34
C TRP A 1014 53.26 5.74 56.43
N PHE A 1015 52.49 6.54 57.15
CA PHE A 1015 51.69 6.12 58.30
C PHE A 1015 50.25 5.70 57.95
N THR A 1016 49.85 5.83 56.68
CA THR A 1016 48.62 5.26 56.11
C THR A 1016 48.92 4.47 54.83
N PRO A 1017 48.04 3.55 54.40
CA PRO A 1017 48.09 2.93 53.07
C PRO A 1017 48.18 3.96 51.93
N GLU A 1018 47.44 5.06 52.05
CA GLU A 1018 47.37 6.15 51.08
C GLU A 1018 48.70 6.91 50.99
N ASP A 1019 49.32 7.24 52.13
CA ASP A 1019 50.67 7.84 52.18
C ASP A 1019 51.71 6.93 51.54
N ALA A 1020 51.61 5.61 51.76
CA ALA A 1020 52.51 4.62 51.16
C ALA A 1020 52.32 4.49 49.65
N ILE A 1021 51.09 4.61 49.14
CA ILE A 1021 50.81 4.59 47.69
C ILE A 1021 51.33 5.87 47.04
N ILE A 1022 51.01 7.04 47.58
CA ILE A 1022 51.42 8.33 47.02
C ILE A 1022 52.95 8.51 47.16
N GLY A 1023 53.51 8.16 48.32
CA GLY A 1023 54.95 8.21 48.57
C GLY A 1023 55.76 7.20 47.75
N GLY A 1024 55.25 5.97 47.58
CA GLY A 1024 55.87 4.98 46.70
C GLY A 1024 55.80 5.40 45.22
N SER A 1025 54.70 6.04 44.80
CA SER A 1025 54.55 6.60 43.44
C SER A 1025 55.66 7.61 43.11
N LYS A 1026 56.06 8.45 44.09
CA LYS A 1026 57.21 9.35 43.96
C LYS A 1026 58.52 8.59 43.69
N PHE A 1027 58.77 7.49 44.40
CA PHE A 1027 59.97 6.68 44.21
C PHE A 1027 60.00 6.06 42.81
N ILE A 1028 58.90 5.46 42.36
CA ILE A 1028 58.77 4.90 40.99
C ILE A 1028 58.97 5.99 39.93
N ALA A 1029 58.33 7.15 40.10
CA ALA A 1029 58.44 8.29 39.21
C ALA A 1029 59.89 8.78 39.06
N GLN A 1030 60.56 9.06 40.19
CA GLN A 1030 61.91 9.63 40.23
C GLN A 1030 62.99 8.63 39.82
N ARG A 1031 62.83 7.33 40.13
CA ARG A 1031 63.87 6.34 39.89
C ARG A 1031 63.83 5.73 38.49
N TYR A 1032 62.65 5.61 37.89
CA TYR A 1032 62.47 4.81 36.67
C TYR A 1032 61.90 5.58 35.48
N ILE A 1033 60.88 6.42 35.68
CA ILE A 1033 60.11 7.03 34.58
C ILE A 1033 60.66 8.41 34.18
N HIS A 1034 60.78 9.33 35.14
CA HIS A 1034 61.31 10.69 34.93
C HIS A 1034 62.83 10.74 35.04
N ASN A 1035 63.50 9.68 34.55
CA ASN A 1035 64.95 9.62 34.53
C ASN A 1035 65.52 10.54 33.42
N SER A 1036 66.80 10.89 33.52
CA SER A 1036 67.47 11.82 32.60
C SER A 1036 67.55 11.35 31.14
N TYR A 1037 67.19 10.09 30.86
CA TYR A 1037 67.19 9.46 29.54
C TYR A 1037 65.78 9.35 28.93
N LYS A 1038 64.75 9.91 29.59
CA LYS A 1038 63.35 10.00 29.10
C LYS A 1038 62.72 8.65 28.71
N GLN A 1039 62.99 7.61 29.51
CA GLN A 1039 62.53 6.24 29.23
C GLN A 1039 61.07 6.01 29.67
N ASN A 1040 60.13 6.79 29.12
CA ASN A 1040 58.73 6.79 29.52
C ASN A 1040 57.86 5.65 28.95
N THR A 1041 58.45 4.58 28.41
CA THR A 1041 57.73 3.36 27.98
C THR A 1041 58.54 2.12 28.36
N LEU A 1042 57.89 0.95 28.54
CA LEU A 1042 58.59 -0.31 28.84
C LEU A 1042 59.66 -0.64 27.79
N TYR A 1043 59.35 -0.41 26.52
CA TYR A 1043 60.29 -0.52 25.42
C TYR A 1043 61.52 0.38 25.62
N LYS A 1044 61.31 1.68 25.92
CA LYS A 1044 62.43 2.63 26.12
C LYS A 1044 63.25 2.27 27.36
N MET A 1045 62.64 1.76 28.42
CA MET A 1045 63.32 1.26 29.62
C MET A 1045 64.24 0.07 29.31
N ARG A 1046 63.84 -0.83 28.40
CA ARG A 1046 64.68 -1.97 28.00
C ARG A 1046 65.74 -1.60 26.96
N TRP A 1047 65.37 -0.85 25.93
CA TRP A 1047 66.21 -0.68 24.74
C TRP A 1047 66.93 0.66 24.65
N ASN A 1048 66.35 1.72 25.22
CA ASN A 1048 66.78 3.11 25.08
C ASN A 1048 67.17 3.53 23.65
N PRO A 1049 66.21 3.67 22.71
CA PRO A 1049 66.51 4.10 21.33
C PRO A 1049 67.22 5.47 21.23
N ALA A 1050 67.15 6.32 22.25
CA ALA A 1050 67.88 7.59 22.31
C ALA A 1050 69.39 7.43 22.54
N ASN A 1051 69.80 6.34 23.20
CA ASN A 1051 71.19 5.98 23.47
C ASN A 1051 71.29 4.45 23.67
N PRO A 1052 71.31 3.64 22.59
CA PRO A 1052 71.15 2.20 22.70
C PRO A 1052 72.11 1.53 23.66
N GLY A 1053 71.57 0.62 24.47
CA GLY A 1053 72.34 -0.16 25.43
C GLY A 1053 72.78 0.59 26.69
N TYR A 1054 72.43 1.86 26.91
CA TYR A 1054 72.69 2.53 28.20
C TYR A 1054 71.72 3.69 28.54
N PRO A 1055 71.13 3.72 29.75
CA PRO A 1055 70.98 2.60 30.69
C PRO A 1055 69.92 1.61 30.18
N GLN A 1056 70.08 0.34 30.54
CA GLN A 1056 69.04 -0.68 30.40
C GLN A 1056 68.44 -0.94 31.78
N TYR A 1057 67.11 -1.00 31.90
CA TYR A 1057 66.44 -1.41 33.15
C TYR A 1057 66.69 -2.89 33.49
N ALA A 1058 66.78 -3.74 32.47
CA ALA A 1058 67.03 -5.17 32.60
C ALA A 1058 67.91 -5.68 31.45
N THR A 1059 68.70 -6.73 31.72
CA THR A 1059 69.51 -7.42 30.69
C THR A 1059 68.69 -8.43 29.88
N ASP A 1060 67.59 -8.96 30.45
CA ASP A 1060 66.64 -9.85 29.78
C ASP A 1060 65.97 -9.14 28.59
N ILE A 1061 66.17 -9.63 27.37
CA ILE A 1061 65.51 -9.11 26.15
C ILE A 1061 63.99 -9.17 26.25
N GLY A 1062 63.46 -10.17 26.95
CA GLY A 1062 62.02 -10.38 27.11
C GLY A 1062 61.38 -9.56 28.24
N TRP A 1063 62.14 -8.72 28.96
CA TRP A 1063 61.65 -8.05 30.16
C TRP A 1063 60.38 -7.23 29.90
N ALA A 1064 60.34 -6.43 28.83
CA ALA A 1064 59.19 -5.57 28.51
C ALA A 1064 57.95 -6.39 28.15
N VAL A 1065 58.09 -7.40 27.28
CA VAL A 1065 57.05 -8.38 26.94
C VAL A 1065 56.48 -9.04 28.20
N LYS A 1066 57.33 -9.42 29.16
CA LYS A 1066 56.92 -10.07 30.41
C LYS A 1066 56.08 -9.18 31.34
N GLN A 1067 56.10 -7.85 31.18
CA GLN A 1067 55.23 -6.94 31.96
C GLN A 1067 53.84 -6.76 31.34
N VAL A 1068 53.71 -6.90 30.00
CA VAL A 1068 52.50 -6.57 29.25
C VAL A 1068 51.24 -7.30 29.72
N PRO A 1069 51.22 -8.64 29.93
CA PRO A 1069 49.99 -9.37 30.23
C PRO A 1069 49.26 -8.86 31.47
N ASN A 1070 50.00 -8.46 32.51
CA ASN A 1070 49.43 -7.91 33.74
C ASN A 1070 48.79 -6.55 33.48
N ILE A 1071 49.53 -5.63 32.85
CA ILE A 1071 49.04 -4.28 32.55
C ILE A 1071 47.80 -4.35 31.63
N LYS A 1072 47.87 -5.14 30.57
CA LYS A 1072 46.80 -5.32 29.57
C LYS A 1072 45.50 -5.83 30.20
N ASN A 1073 45.57 -6.88 31.02
CA ASN A 1073 44.44 -7.42 31.79
C ASN A 1073 43.84 -6.38 32.77
N LEU A 1074 44.64 -5.49 33.36
CA LEU A 1074 44.14 -4.41 34.20
C LEU A 1074 43.40 -3.33 33.39
N TYR A 1075 43.88 -2.98 32.18
CA TYR A 1075 43.20 -2.08 31.24
C TYR A 1075 41.87 -2.65 30.73
N GLU A 1076 41.82 -3.95 30.41
CA GLU A 1076 40.62 -4.66 29.93
C GLU A 1076 39.46 -4.68 30.95
N GLN A 1077 39.73 -4.42 32.23
CA GLN A 1077 38.72 -4.32 33.28
C GLN A 1077 38.09 -2.92 33.41
N LEU A 1078 38.64 -1.91 32.75
CA LEU A 1078 38.21 -0.50 32.81
C LEU A 1078 37.16 -0.13 31.75
N THR A 1079 36.67 1.10 31.76
CA THR A 1079 35.59 1.60 30.89
C THR A 1079 35.93 3.00 30.40
N ASP A 1080 36.12 3.12 29.08
CA ASP A 1080 36.74 4.27 28.39
C ASP A 1080 38.11 4.72 28.96
N PRO A 1081 39.09 3.80 29.12
CA PRO A 1081 40.46 4.22 29.44
C PRO A 1081 41.09 4.97 28.27
N VAL A 1082 41.91 5.96 28.60
CA VAL A 1082 42.82 6.63 27.68
C VAL A 1082 44.12 5.82 27.60
N MET A 1083 44.63 5.61 26.39
CA MET A 1083 45.85 4.83 26.15
C MET A 1083 46.76 5.59 25.18
N HIS A 1084 47.80 6.21 25.73
CA HIS A 1084 48.86 6.84 24.94
C HIS A 1084 49.95 5.81 24.65
N PHE A 1085 50.31 5.65 23.39
CA PHE A 1085 51.40 4.79 22.93
C PHE A 1085 52.40 5.61 22.13
N ASP A 1086 53.70 5.43 22.37
CA ASP A 1086 54.77 6.10 21.63
C ASP A 1086 55.74 5.08 21.03
N ILE A 1087 55.64 4.93 19.70
CA ILE A 1087 56.33 3.89 18.93
C ILE A 1087 57.62 4.48 18.33
N PRO A 1088 58.80 4.01 18.73
CA PRO A 1088 60.06 4.42 18.11
C PRO A 1088 60.11 4.06 16.63
N ARG A 1089 60.72 4.92 15.83
CA ARG A 1089 61.14 4.60 14.47
C ARG A 1089 62.65 4.78 14.36
N TYR A 1090 63.31 3.75 13.83
CA TYR A 1090 64.72 3.80 13.43
C TYR A 1090 64.84 4.39 12.02
N LYS A 1091 66.03 4.90 11.71
CA LYS A 1091 66.36 5.57 10.45
C LYS A 1091 66.75 4.60 9.34
#